data_AF-A0A2A9GWV0-F1
#
_entry.id   AF-A0A2A9GWV0-F1
#
_cell.length_a   1.000
_cell.length_b   1.000
_cell.length_c   1.000
_cell.angle_alpha   90.00
_cell.angle_beta   90.00
_cell.angle_gamma   90.00
#
_symmetry.space_group_name_H-M   'P 1'
#
loop_
_entity.id
_entity.type
_entity.pdbx_description
1 polymer ?
#
loop_
_entity_poly.entity_id
_entity_poly.type
_entity_poly.pdbx_seq_one_letter_code
_entity_poly.pdbx_strand_id
1 'polypeptide(L)'
;MTPARETPCPTVIQVGVRGFGAVHLANIDRLAAAGRVRLVACVDPLVGSLGGDPGLGVPLFDSLTDALEAVGVPEVVIASVPIPLHAAVAAEALRAGADLLLEKPPFARLADLEALLALQRQTGRLVQVGFQALGSHALELIDRDEFGIGAVRHVRAMGHWVRHRAYWERTPWAGRRHLDGVDVMDGVATNPLAHAVATALRIAGLRRAEDVAEVVVDAYRTTAIDTDDTTALRIVPATGAEAPTVSAALTLSGPGEGEPPPLVEVVGEHGTLTLSYILDQVTGPDGAVRGTGRTDLLENLLAARATGVPLLAPLADTGAFMRVVEALRTAPEPTRVPERFIEVVGEGAAAHPVLQDVQHWIRAAADRDGTFAEAGAPWAFTGRDTVLAEAGSGRGGPLLTVQSGAGSVPDSAPRPFLHPVRTLAGVELTARRPADHDWHLGLGFTVPDAAGTNFWGGGSYRPGTGYQWLDDHGVQRLDALLQDPEELTMLLSWLDRDGEPLLRERRTMAWLPIDGDCWELRLHTELEADRPIPLGSPGSSGRAGAGYGGWFWRLPACREITVRTPDGAGERAVNGSRAPWLAWHATFLGTPGATGPATIVLAPGDEQTAADPWFVRTGDYPGIGSAVAWERPAVVEPGRRFIRSVRAVIADGELDPADAMGRLADAVPQPGSAL
;
A
#
# COMPACT_ATOMS: atom_id res chain seq x y z
N MET A 1 29.37 2.18 58.97
CA MET A 1 28.42 1.67 57.97
C MET A 1 27.74 2.86 57.33
N THR A 2 28.18 3.24 56.14
CA THR A 2 27.46 4.22 55.30
C THR A 2 26.21 3.52 54.78
N PRO A 3 25.00 4.08 54.91
CA PRO A 3 23.81 3.46 54.35
C PRO A 3 24.02 3.30 52.85
N ALA A 4 23.77 2.09 52.32
CA ALA A 4 23.75 1.87 50.89
C ALA A 4 22.72 2.85 50.31
N ARG A 5 23.16 3.72 49.38
CA ARG A 5 22.23 4.58 48.63
C ARG A 5 21.28 3.64 47.89
N GLU A 6 20.03 3.57 48.35
CA GLU A 6 18.95 2.97 47.57
C GLU A 6 18.95 3.67 46.21
N THR A 7 19.18 2.89 45.16
CA THR A 7 19.11 3.44 43.80
C THR A 7 17.63 3.72 43.55
N PRO A 8 17.24 4.98 43.24
CA PRO A 8 15.83 5.31 43.07
C PRO A 8 15.20 4.45 41.97
N CYS A 9 13.97 3.98 42.23
CA CYS A 9 13.22 3.16 41.29
C CYS A 9 12.98 3.94 39.98
N PRO A 10 13.38 3.41 38.81
CA PRO A 10 13.25 4.08 37.52
C PRO A 10 11.80 4.42 37.20
N THR A 11 11.58 5.64 36.72
CA THR A 11 10.29 6.15 36.27
C THR A 11 10.08 5.92 34.79
N VAL A 12 8.82 5.69 34.42
CA VAL A 12 8.41 5.37 33.05
C VAL A 12 7.22 6.23 32.64
N ILE A 13 7.25 6.72 31.39
CA ILE A 13 6.07 7.26 30.69
C ILE A 13 5.69 6.31 29.55
N GLN A 14 4.40 5.95 29.46
CA GLN A 14 3.85 5.17 28.34
C GLN A 14 3.14 6.09 27.35
N VAL A 15 3.58 6.10 26.09
CA VAL A 15 2.97 6.83 24.98
C VAL A 15 2.22 5.85 24.09
N GLY A 16 0.92 6.06 23.92
CA GLY A 16 -0.04 5.12 23.34
C GLY A 16 -0.44 4.04 24.35
N VAL A 17 -1.69 4.08 24.83
CA VAL A 17 -2.19 3.17 25.88
C VAL A 17 -3.12 2.08 25.36
N ARG A 18 -3.45 2.10 24.07
CA ARG A 18 -4.36 1.16 23.40
C ARG A 18 -3.61 0.18 22.51
N GLY A 19 -4.30 -0.87 22.08
CA GLY A 19 -3.71 -1.93 21.27
C GLY A 19 -2.50 -2.54 21.99
N PHE A 20 -1.33 -2.49 21.38
CA PHE A 20 -0.11 -3.02 22.00
C PHE A 20 0.38 -2.20 23.21
N GLY A 21 -0.02 -0.93 23.33
CA GLY A 21 0.24 -0.12 24.52
C GLY A 21 -0.35 -0.72 25.79
N ALA A 22 -1.49 -1.42 25.70
CA ALA A 22 -2.09 -2.13 26.83
C ALA A 22 -1.22 -3.32 27.30
N VAL A 23 -0.49 -3.96 26.38
CA VAL A 23 0.46 -5.03 26.71
C VAL A 23 1.65 -4.46 27.49
N HIS A 24 2.17 -3.30 27.07
CA HIS A 24 3.22 -2.60 27.81
C HIS A 24 2.76 -2.14 29.19
N LEU A 25 1.54 -1.62 29.31
CA LEU A 25 0.96 -1.26 30.62
C LEU A 25 0.88 -2.47 31.55
N ALA A 26 0.37 -3.61 31.08
CA ALA A 26 0.33 -4.84 31.87
C ALA A 26 1.74 -5.31 32.30
N ASN A 27 2.75 -5.14 31.43
CA ASN A 27 4.13 -5.45 31.77
C ASN A 27 4.74 -4.45 32.78
N ILE A 28 4.43 -3.15 32.63
CA ILE A 28 4.80 -2.11 33.58
C ILE A 28 4.19 -2.41 34.96
N ASP A 29 2.92 -2.81 35.03
CA ASP A 29 2.25 -3.16 36.28
C ASP A 29 2.93 -4.34 36.98
N ARG A 30 3.27 -5.40 36.22
CA ARG A 30 4.05 -6.54 36.72
C ARG A 30 5.39 -6.10 37.31
N LEU A 31 6.11 -5.21 36.62
CA LEU A 31 7.40 -4.70 37.07
C LEU A 31 7.28 -3.72 38.24
N ALA A 32 6.22 -2.91 38.28
CA ALA A 32 5.93 -1.98 39.36
C ALA A 32 5.58 -2.74 40.65
N ALA A 33 4.79 -3.81 40.56
CA ALA A 33 4.51 -4.72 41.66
C ALA A 33 5.79 -5.37 42.22
N ALA A 34 6.81 -5.55 41.38
CA ALA A 34 8.13 -6.04 41.77
C ALA A 34 9.10 -4.93 42.23
N GLY A 35 8.65 -3.66 42.30
CA GLY A 35 9.47 -2.52 42.68
C GLY A 35 10.57 -2.16 41.67
N ARG A 36 10.44 -2.60 40.42
CA ARG A 36 11.46 -2.46 39.36
C ARG A 36 11.31 -1.20 38.53
N VAL A 37 10.09 -0.66 38.44
CA VAL A 37 9.75 0.59 37.74
C VAL A 37 8.61 1.30 38.46
N ARG A 38 8.39 2.56 38.12
CA ARG A 38 7.20 3.33 38.52
C ARG A 38 6.63 4.06 37.31
N LEU A 39 5.40 3.74 36.92
CA LEU A 39 4.66 4.52 35.94
C LEU A 39 4.34 5.90 36.52
N VAL A 40 4.66 6.97 35.80
CA VAL A 40 4.44 8.36 36.30
C VAL A 40 3.45 9.15 35.46
N ALA A 41 3.29 8.79 34.19
CA ALA A 41 2.30 9.38 33.29
C ALA A 41 2.03 8.46 32.10
N CYS A 42 0.88 8.68 31.47
CA CYS A 42 0.53 8.12 30.19
C CYS A 42 0.24 9.24 29.18
N VAL A 43 0.39 8.95 27.90
CA VAL A 43 0.11 9.89 26.80
C VAL A 43 -0.73 9.18 25.74
N ASP A 44 -1.89 9.73 25.37
CA ASP A 44 -2.67 9.26 24.21
C ASP A 44 -3.56 10.40 23.69
N PRO A 45 -3.23 11.00 22.53
CA PRO A 45 -3.95 12.16 21.97
C PRO A 45 -5.44 11.91 21.72
N LEU A 46 -5.87 10.65 21.65
CA LEU A 46 -7.26 10.30 21.35
C LEU A 46 -8.10 10.03 22.60
N VAL A 47 -7.50 9.90 23.79
CA VAL A 47 -8.28 9.63 25.00
C VAL A 47 -9.05 10.86 25.47
N GLY A 48 -8.51 12.08 25.29
CA GLY A 48 -9.23 13.33 25.51
C GLY A 48 -10.53 13.43 24.71
N SER A 49 -10.61 12.79 23.54
CA SER A 49 -11.78 12.81 22.64
C SER A 49 -12.88 11.79 22.97
N LEU A 50 -12.60 10.78 23.80
CA LEU A 50 -13.50 9.64 24.05
C LEU A 50 -14.13 9.62 25.45
N GLY A 51 -13.83 10.61 26.30
CA GLY A 51 -14.61 10.90 27.51
C GLY A 51 -14.61 9.79 28.57
N GLY A 52 -13.44 9.45 29.10
CA GLY A 52 -13.32 8.62 30.31
C GLY A 52 -11.88 8.51 30.81
N ASP A 53 -11.71 8.45 32.13
CA ASP A 53 -10.45 8.03 32.76
C ASP A 53 -10.28 6.52 32.49
N PRO A 54 -9.24 6.09 31.75
CA PRO A 54 -8.99 4.66 31.48
C PRO A 54 -8.66 3.85 32.75
N GLY A 55 -8.65 4.45 33.94
CA GLY A 55 -8.39 3.76 35.20
C GLY A 55 -6.92 3.44 35.39
N LEU A 56 -6.03 4.25 34.78
CA LEU A 56 -4.58 4.00 34.74
C LEU A 56 -3.88 4.33 36.06
N GLY A 57 -4.56 5.02 36.99
CA GLY A 57 -3.99 5.40 38.29
C GLY A 57 -2.85 6.43 38.23
N VAL A 58 -2.57 6.98 37.05
CA VAL A 58 -1.58 8.02 36.77
C VAL A 58 -2.18 9.10 35.86
N PRO A 59 -1.63 10.34 35.86
CA PRO A 59 -2.07 11.37 34.94
C PRO A 59 -1.94 10.95 33.47
N LEU A 60 -2.93 11.32 32.66
CA LEU A 60 -2.97 11.08 31.22
C LEU A 60 -2.93 12.42 30.48
N PHE A 61 -2.04 12.52 29.51
CA PHE A 61 -1.81 13.74 28.73
C PHE A 61 -2.09 13.52 27.23
N ASP A 62 -2.34 14.61 26.52
CA ASP A 62 -2.54 14.58 25.07
C ASP A 62 -1.21 14.54 24.29
N SER A 63 -0.14 15.06 24.88
CA SER A 63 1.20 15.08 24.28
C SER A 63 2.29 14.65 25.25
N LEU A 64 3.43 14.20 24.70
CA LEU A 64 4.60 13.86 25.51
C LEU A 64 5.21 15.11 26.14
N THR A 65 5.20 16.25 25.44
CA THR A 65 5.66 17.54 25.96
C THR A 65 4.91 17.92 27.23
N ASP A 66 3.58 17.86 27.23
CA ASP A 66 2.78 18.20 28.41
C ASP A 66 3.06 17.27 29.59
N ALA A 67 3.24 15.97 29.30
CA ALA A 67 3.62 15.00 30.33
C ALA A 67 4.99 15.33 30.94
N LEU A 68 5.99 15.62 30.10
CA LEU A 68 7.34 15.96 30.54
C LEU A 68 7.37 17.26 31.37
N GLU A 69 6.56 18.26 31.01
CA GLU A 69 6.44 19.50 31.79
C GLU A 69 5.78 19.26 33.16
N ALA A 70 4.78 18.38 33.22
CA ALA A 70 4.01 18.13 34.43
C ALA A 70 4.72 17.18 35.41
N VAL A 71 5.36 16.11 34.92
CA VAL A 71 5.94 15.06 35.78
C VAL A 71 7.48 14.97 35.72
N GLY A 72 8.12 15.79 34.88
CA GLY A 72 9.56 15.78 34.65
C GLY A 72 10.01 14.71 33.65
N VAL A 73 11.31 14.73 33.31
CA VAL A 73 11.92 13.74 32.39
C VAL A 73 12.02 12.38 33.08
N PRO A 74 11.41 11.31 32.54
CA PRO A 74 11.52 9.97 33.10
C PRO A 74 12.85 9.31 32.72
N GLU A 75 13.22 8.22 33.38
CA GLU A 75 14.33 7.39 32.93
C GLU A 75 14.03 6.69 31.61
N VAL A 76 12.79 6.25 31.39
CA VAL A 76 12.36 5.55 30.17
C VAL A 76 11.04 6.11 29.63
N VAL A 77 10.99 6.32 28.31
CA VAL A 77 9.74 6.47 27.56
C VAL A 77 9.50 5.17 26.78
N ILE A 78 8.26 4.67 26.81
CA ILE A 78 7.82 3.57 25.96
C ILE A 78 6.86 4.15 24.91
N ALA A 79 7.14 3.92 23.63
CA ALA A 79 6.34 4.44 22.53
C ALA A 79 5.65 3.30 21.78
N SER A 80 4.32 3.25 21.88
CA SER A 80 3.41 2.32 21.21
C SER A 80 2.34 3.09 20.42
N VAL A 81 2.80 3.95 19.54
CA VAL A 81 1.97 4.84 18.71
C VAL A 81 1.88 4.29 17.27
N PRO A 82 0.98 4.79 16.40
CA PRO A 82 1.00 4.43 14.98
C PRO A 82 2.36 4.69 14.33
N ILE A 83 2.76 3.83 13.37
CA ILE A 83 4.07 3.85 12.70
C ILE A 83 4.48 5.25 12.21
N PRO A 84 3.60 6.06 11.57
CA PRO A 84 3.98 7.40 11.09
C PRO A 84 4.39 8.38 12.20
N LEU A 85 4.02 8.11 13.46
CA LEU A 85 4.34 8.98 14.60
C LEU A 85 5.63 8.56 15.34
N HIS A 86 6.20 7.39 15.02
CA HIS A 86 7.38 6.86 15.70
C HIS A 86 8.55 7.84 15.70
N ALA A 87 8.90 8.41 14.53
CA ALA A 87 10.06 9.28 14.39
C ALA A 87 9.95 10.55 15.26
N ALA A 88 8.77 11.18 15.28
CA ALA A 88 8.51 12.39 16.05
C ALA A 88 8.60 12.12 17.56
N VAL A 89 7.87 11.10 18.05
CA VAL A 89 7.83 10.74 19.48
C VAL A 89 9.21 10.26 19.96
N ALA A 90 9.91 9.46 19.15
CA ALA A 90 11.25 9.01 19.50
C ALA A 90 12.22 10.18 19.62
N ALA A 91 12.20 11.10 18.66
CA ALA A 91 13.08 12.26 18.70
C ALA A 91 12.80 13.19 19.89
N GLU A 92 11.52 13.36 20.24
CA GLU A 92 11.10 14.11 21.43
C GLU A 92 11.62 13.47 22.73
N ALA A 93 11.43 12.16 22.91
CA ALA A 93 11.93 11.42 24.07
C ALA A 93 13.46 11.53 24.23
N LEU A 94 14.21 11.34 23.14
CA LEU A 94 15.67 11.42 23.19
C LEU A 94 16.18 12.83 23.51
N ARG A 95 15.54 13.87 22.97
CA ARG A 95 15.90 15.27 23.26
C ARG A 95 15.57 15.67 24.70
N ALA A 96 14.51 15.11 25.27
CA ALA A 96 14.18 15.29 26.68
C ALA A 96 15.23 14.63 27.61
N GLY A 97 15.97 13.62 27.13
CA GLY A 97 17.01 12.94 27.88
C GLY A 97 16.60 11.56 28.43
N ALA A 98 15.46 11.02 27.99
CA ALA A 98 15.00 9.69 28.36
C ALA A 98 15.60 8.60 27.46
N ASP A 99 15.79 7.40 28.01
CA ASP A 99 15.97 6.19 27.21
C ASP A 99 14.64 5.76 26.59
N LEU A 100 14.67 5.03 25.48
CA LEU A 100 13.47 4.73 24.69
C LEU A 100 13.29 3.23 24.46
N LEU A 101 12.07 2.74 24.70
CA LEU A 101 11.56 1.49 24.13
C LEU A 101 10.55 1.84 23.02
N LEU A 102 10.95 1.65 21.77
CA LEU A 102 10.15 2.01 20.59
C LEU A 102 9.52 0.75 19.98
N GLU A 103 8.21 0.74 19.76
CA GLU A 103 7.55 -0.39 19.10
C GLU A 103 8.01 -0.62 17.65
N LYS A 104 7.78 -1.84 17.16
CA LYS A 104 8.12 -2.24 15.78
C LYS A 104 6.97 -1.94 14.80
N PRO A 105 7.27 -1.84 13.48
CA PRO A 105 8.60 -1.58 12.92
C PRO A 105 9.13 -0.21 13.40
N PRO A 106 10.45 0.01 13.45
CA PRO A 106 11.00 1.29 13.93
C PRO A 106 10.40 2.48 13.19
N PHE A 107 10.41 2.47 11.86
CA PHE A 107 9.89 3.54 11.01
C PHE A 107 9.34 3.00 9.70
N ALA A 108 8.63 3.84 8.96
CA ALA A 108 8.21 3.55 7.59
C ALA A 108 9.31 3.85 6.55
N ARG A 109 10.28 4.72 6.86
CA ARG A 109 11.35 5.14 5.93
C ARG A 109 12.74 4.89 6.51
N LEU A 110 13.71 4.50 5.68
CA LEU A 110 15.10 4.33 6.11
C LEU A 110 15.72 5.65 6.61
N ALA A 111 15.36 6.79 6.01
CA ALA A 111 15.85 8.11 6.40
C ALA A 111 15.51 8.47 7.86
N ASP A 112 14.36 8.01 8.37
CA ASP A 112 13.96 8.25 9.76
C ASP A 112 14.84 7.47 10.74
N LEU A 113 15.28 6.25 10.36
CA LEU A 113 16.27 5.49 11.12
C LEU A 113 17.60 6.25 11.17
N GLU A 114 18.09 6.73 10.02
CA GLU A 114 19.37 7.45 9.94
C GLU A 114 19.36 8.73 10.80
N ALA A 115 18.26 9.49 10.74
CA ALA A 115 18.05 10.68 11.54
C ALA A 115 18.02 10.35 13.04
N LEU A 116 17.30 9.30 13.45
CA LEU A 116 17.23 8.92 14.86
C LEU A 116 18.56 8.33 15.36
N LEU A 117 19.30 7.58 14.55
CA LEU A 117 20.65 7.11 14.90
C LEU A 117 21.62 8.27 15.11
N ALA A 118 21.53 9.33 14.30
CA ALA A 118 22.32 10.55 14.50
C ALA A 118 21.96 11.23 15.82
N LEU A 119 20.66 11.37 16.11
CA LEU A 119 20.19 11.93 17.37
C LEU A 119 20.59 11.07 18.58
N GLN A 120 20.50 9.75 18.48
CA GLN A 120 20.93 8.82 19.52
C GLN A 120 22.41 9.02 19.87
N ARG A 121 23.29 9.19 18.87
CA ARG A 121 24.70 9.50 19.09
C ARG A 121 24.91 10.85 19.76
N GLN A 122 24.10 11.84 19.43
CA GLN A 122 24.17 13.18 20.02
C GLN A 122 23.74 13.19 21.49
N THR A 123 22.68 12.47 21.83
CA THR A 123 22.09 12.48 23.19
C THR A 123 22.69 11.40 24.09
N GLY A 124 23.35 10.38 23.52
CA GLY A 124 23.91 9.25 24.25
C GLY A 124 22.87 8.43 25.01
N ARG A 125 21.62 8.43 24.52
CA ARG A 125 20.49 7.68 25.11
C ARG A 125 20.39 6.28 24.53
N LEU A 126 19.85 5.35 25.30
CA LEU A 126 19.59 3.98 24.87
C LEU A 126 18.27 3.92 24.08
N VAL A 127 18.27 3.13 23.00
CA VAL A 127 17.06 2.86 22.21
C VAL A 127 16.94 1.36 21.98
N GLN A 128 15.94 0.75 22.60
CA GLN A 128 15.52 -0.62 22.40
C GLN A 128 14.32 -0.62 21.45
N VAL A 129 14.34 -1.47 20.43
CA VAL A 129 13.21 -1.66 19.52
C VAL A 129 12.39 -2.86 19.97
N GLY A 130 11.06 -2.79 19.89
CA GLY A 130 10.07 -3.77 20.36
C GLY A 130 10.07 -5.12 19.63
N PHE A 131 11.20 -5.58 19.09
CA PHE A 131 11.34 -6.92 18.53
C PHE A 131 11.46 -8.00 19.62
N GLN A 132 10.39 -8.24 20.39
CA GLN A 132 10.36 -9.16 21.54
C GLN A 132 10.93 -10.56 21.25
N ALA A 133 10.79 -11.06 20.01
CA ALA A 133 11.38 -12.33 19.56
C ALA A 133 12.93 -12.37 19.67
N LEU A 134 13.61 -11.22 19.60
CA LEU A 134 15.06 -11.12 19.78
C LEU A 134 15.50 -11.29 21.24
N GLY A 135 14.55 -11.34 22.18
CA GLY A 135 14.82 -11.73 23.56
C GLY A 135 14.94 -13.23 23.78
N SER A 136 14.69 -14.06 22.76
CA SER A 136 14.70 -15.52 22.87
C SER A 136 16.09 -16.06 23.20
N HIS A 137 16.19 -16.92 24.22
CA HIS A 137 17.45 -17.57 24.60
C HIS A 137 17.92 -18.59 23.55
N ALA A 138 17.05 -18.99 22.61
CA ALA A 138 17.39 -19.83 21.47
C ALA A 138 18.46 -19.19 20.58
N LEU A 139 18.49 -17.86 20.46
CA LEU A 139 19.46 -17.15 19.61
C LEU A 139 20.89 -17.37 20.11
N GLU A 140 21.11 -17.35 21.44
CA GLU A 140 22.43 -17.64 22.00
C GLU A 140 22.87 -19.10 21.79
N LEU A 141 21.92 -20.04 21.81
CA LEU A 141 22.21 -21.45 21.55
C LEU A 141 22.57 -21.69 20.08
N ILE A 142 21.89 -20.99 19.17
CA ILE A 142 22.21 -21.01 17.73
C ILE A 142 23.58 -20.38 17.47
N ASP A 143 23.86 -19.21 18.07
CA ASP A 143 25.17 -18.53 17.94
C ASP A 143 26.35 -19.41 18.40
N ARG A 144 26.12 -20.29 19.39
CA ARG A 144 27.13 -21.21 19.94
C ARG A 144 27.18 -22.57 19.23
N ASP A 145 26.35 -22.78 18.20
CA ASP A 145 26.19 -24.06 17.49
C ASP A 145 25.89 -25.25 18.43
N GLU A 146 25.07 -25.03 19.47
CA GLU A 146 24.71 -26.07 20.45
C GLU A 146 23.86 -27.21 19.84
N PHE A 147 23.42 -27.05 18.60
CA PHE A 147 22.65 -28.03 17.82
C PHE A 147 23.50 -28.76 16.77
N GLY A 148 24.78 -28.40 16.61
CA GLY A 148 25.73 -29.07 15.73
C GLY A 148 25.40 -28.97 14.24
N ILE A 149 24.86 -27.83 13.79
CA ILE A 149 24.56 -27.58 12.37
C ILE A 149 25.77 -27.03 11.61
N GLY A 150 26.81 -26.55 12.30
CA GLY A 150 27.99 -25.92 11.70
C GLY A 150 27.70 -24.54 11.11
N ALA A 151 28.51 -24.10 10.14
CA ALA A 151 28.37 -22.75 9.59
C ALA A 151 27.02 -22.57 8.88
N VAL A 152 26.31 -21.49 9.21
CA VAL A 152 25.01 -21.18 8.61
C VAL A 152 25.18 -20.84 7.13
N ARG A 153 24.40 -21.50 6.27
CA ARG A 153 24.39 -21.35 4.81
C ARG A 153 23.17 -20.58 4.31
N HIS A 154 22.01 -20.79 4.94
CA HIS A 154 20.76 -20.11 4.60
C HIS A 154 19.91 -19.89 5.86
N VAL A 155 19.15 -18.80 5.89
CA VAL A 155 18.15 -18.53 6.93
C VAL A 155 16.82 -18.17 6.27
N ARG A 156 15.75 -18.86 6.65
CA ARG A 156 14.46 -18.78 5.96
C ARG A 156 13.34 -18.46 6.94
N ALA A 157 12.75 -17.28 6.82
CA ALA A 157 11.55 -16.91 7.57
C ALA A 157 10.30 -17.43 6.84
N MET A 158 9.52 -18.30 7.48
CA MET A 158 8.32 -18.88 6.87
C MET A 158 7.15 -18.71 7.82
N GLY A 159 5.98 -18.40 7.30
CA GLY A 159 4.80 -18.41 8.14
C GLY A 159 3.55 -17.88 7.47
N HIS A 160 2.43 -18.38 7.96
CA HIS A 160 1.14 -17.79 7.67
C HIS A 160 0.39 -17.47 8.96
N TRP A 161 -0.44 -16.45 8.90
CA TRP A 161 -1.50 -16.20 9.86
C TRP A 161 -2.82 -16.03 9.14
N VAL A 162 -3.89 -15.92 9.92
CA VAL A 162 -5.20 -15.47 9.47
C VAL A 162 -5.42 -14.06 10.00
N ARG A 163 -5.82 -13.16 9.11
CA ARG A 163 -6.32 -11.83 9.47
C ARG A 163 -7.72 -11.59 8.92
N HIS A 164 -8.67 -11.55 9.83
CA HIS A 164 -10.07 -11.23 9.57
C HIS A 164 -10.26 -9.79 9.12
N ARG A 165 -11.39 -9.50 8.47
CA ARG A 165 -11.80 -8.15 8.07
C ARG A 165 -11.70 -7.15 9.23
N ALA A 166 -12.13 -7.52 10.44
CA ALA A 166 -12.03 -6.68 11.63
C ALA A 166 -10.60 -6.20 11.93
N TYR A 167 -9.58 -7.00 11.58
CA TYR A 167 -8.19 -6.60 11.74
C TYR A 167 -7.86 -5.40 10.87
N TRP A 168 -8.30 -5.38 9.61
CA TRP A 168 -8.05 -4.29 8.67
C TRP A 168 -8.89 -3.05 8.95
N GLU A 169 -10.06 -3.21 9.59
CA GLU A 169 -10.97 -2.12 9.93
C GLU A 169 -10.65 -1.46 11.30
N ARG A 170 -9.73 -2.04 12.09
CA ARG A 170 -9.43 -1.63 13.47
C ARG A 170 -8.97 -0.16 13.60
N THR A 171 -8.27 0.34 12.58
CA THR A 171 -7.65 1.67 12.56
C THR A 171 -7.49 2.15 11.12
N PRO A 172 -7.56 3.46 10.84
CA PRO A 172 -7.46 4.00 9.47
C PRO A 172 -6.16 3.66 8.72
N TRP A 173 -5.07 3.41 9.45
CA TRP A 173 -3.75 3.08 8.89
C TRP A 173 -3.53 1.57 8.65
N ALA A 174 -4.46 0.71 9.08
CA ALA A 174 -4.29 -0.73 8.95
C ALA A 174 -4.29 -1.17 7.49
N GLY A 175 -3.31 -1.98 7.10
CA GLY A 175 -3.12 -2.38 5.69
C GLY A 175 -2.79 -1.21 4.77
N ARG A 176 -2.35 -0.07 5.33
CA ARG A 176 -1.94 1.09 4.54
C ARG A 176 -0.46 1.07 4.22
N ARG A 177 -0.13 1.37 2.97
CA ARG A 177 1.19 1.73 2.46
C ARG A 177 1.41 3.22 2.66
N HIS A 178 0.39 4.02 2.33
CA HIS A 178 0.36 5.46 2.58
C HIS A 178 -1.01 5.87 3.14
N LEU A 179 -1.02 6.90 3.97
CA LEU A 179 -2.24 7.53 4.48
C LEU A 179 -2.00 9.04 4.51
N ASP A 180 -2.90 9.83 3.93
CA ASP A 180 -2.82 11.30 3.96
C ASP A 180 -1.45 11.89 3.54
N GLY A 181 -0.82 11.27 2.54
CA GLY A 181 0.48 11.70 2.03
C GLY A 181 1.70 11.27 2.85
N VAL A 182 1.53 10.48 3.92
CA VAL A 182 2.63 9.90 4.71
C VAL A 182 2.76 8.38 4.52
N ASP A 183 3.99 7.87 4.55
CA ASP A 183 4.24 6.41 4.50
C ASP A 183 3.84 5.75 5.82
N VAL A 184 3.22 4.58 5.72
CA VAL A 184 2.77 3.75 6.85
C VAL A 184 3.45 2.39 6.83
N MET A 185 3.43 1.71 5.68
CA MET A 185 4.02 0.38 5.47
C MET A 185 3.51 -0.71 6.44
N ASP A 186 2.18 -0.88 6.57
CA ASP A 186 1.55 -1.94 7.39
C ASP A 186 1.42 -3.31 6.69
N GLY A 187 2.50 -3.77 6.03
CA GLY A 187 2.54 -5.03 5.27
C GLY A 187 2.90 -6.27 6.10
N VAL A 188 2.67 -7.47 5.55
CA VAL A 188 2.87 -8.75 6.24
C VAL A 188 4.30 -8.90 6.80
N ALA A 189 5.31 -8.50 6.02
CA ALA A 189 6.72 -8.61 6.40
C ALA A 189 7.20 -7.46 7.31
N THR A 190 6.48 -6.34 7.35
CA THR A 190 6.90 -5.12 8.06
C THR A 190 6.19 -4.92 9.39
N ASN A 191 4.99 -5.48 9.57
CA ASN A 191 4.29 -5.44 10.86
C ASN A 191 3.93 -6.83 11.41
N PRO A 192 2.95 -7.61 10.91
CA PRO A 192 2.51 -8.84 11.57
C PRO A 192 3.63 -9.86 11.76
N LEU A 193 4.30 -10.26 10.66
CA LEU A 193 5.36 -11.26 10.67
C LEU A 193 6.76 -10.63 10.67
N ALA A 194 6.86 -9.35 11.03
CA ALA A 194 8.12 -8.61 11.14
C ALA A 194 9.14 -9.28 12.08
N HIS A 195 8.67 -9.94 13.14
CA HIS A 195 9.53 -10.72 14.03
C HIS A 195 10.21 -11.87 13.32
N ALA A 196 9.56 -12.55 12.37
CA ALA A 196 10.17 -13.64 11.61
C ALA A 196 11.36 -13.11 10.78
N VAL A 197 11.16 -11.98 10.08
CA VAL A 197 12.19 -11.32 9.28
C VAL A 197 13.34 -10.82 10.17
N ALA A 198 13.04 -10.10 11.25
CA ALA A 198 14.05 -9.57 12.16
C ALA A 198 14.87 -10.69 12.84
N THR A 199 14.21 -11.79 13.22
CA THR A 199 14.88 -12.96 13.81
C THR A 199 15.79 -13.64 12.79
N ALA A 200 15.34 -13.80 11.54
CA ALA A 200 16.15 -14.38 10.47
C ALA A 200 17.38 -13.53 10.15
N LEU A 201 17.22 -12.20 10.07
CA LEU A 201 18.34 -11.27 9.91
C LEU A 201 19.35 -11.37 11.06
N ARG A 202 18.88 -11.43 12.32
CA ARG A 202 19.74 -11.58 13.50
C ARG A 202 20.53 -12.89 13.48
N ILE A 203 19.92 -14.00 13.06
CA ILE A 203 20.60 -15.30 12.96
C ILE A 203 21.64 -15.28 11.83
N ALA A 204 21.33 -14.63 10.71
CA ALA A 204 22.28 -14.45 9.61
C ALA A 204 23.43 -13.47 9.93
N GLY A 205 23.36 -12.75 11.05
CA GLY A 205 24.34 -11.74 11.42
C GLY A 205 24.19 -10.41 10.66
N LEU A 206 23.09 -10.22 9.92
CA LEU A 206 22.78 -8.97 9.21
C LEU A 206 22.12 -7.98 10.17
N ARG A 207 22.82 -6.90 10.52
CA ARG A 207 22.38 -5.93 11.55
C ARG A 207 22.16 -4.56 10.96
N ARG A 208 23.10 -4.09 10.15
CA ARG A 208 23.15 -2.71 9.67
C ARG A 208 22.62 -2.58 8.24
N ALA A 209 22.33 -1.35 7.84
CA ALA A 209 21.83 -1.08 6.50
C ALA A 209 22.89 -1.42 5.44
N GLU A 210 24.16 -1.18 5.74
CA GLU A 210 25.30 -1.52 4.88
C GLU A 210 25.54 -3.03 4.73
N ASP A 211 24.96 -3.87 5.58
CA ASP A 211 25.11 -5.34 5.47
C ASP A 211 24.25 -5.92 4.35
N VAL A 212 23.33 -5.15 3.76
CA VAL A 212 22.38 -5.61 2.73
C VAL A 212 22.66 -4.92 1.40
N ALA A 213 23.11 -5.69 0.40
CA ALA A 213 23.27 -5.20 -0.97
C ALA A 213 21.92 -5.00 -1.66
N GLU A 214 21.05 -6.00 -1.60
CA GLU A 214 19.83 -6.06 -2.38
C GLU A 214 18.71 -6.76 -1.60
N VAL A 215 17.47 -6.32 -1.84
CA VAL A 215 16.26 -7.02 -1.42
C VAL A 215 15.39 -7.21 -2.65
N VAL A 216 15.24 -8.45 -3.09
CA VAL A 216 14.28 -8.83 -4.14
C VAL A 216 12.90 -8.96 -3.48
N VAL A 217 11.93 -8.21 -4.00
CA VAL A 217 10.56 -8.14 -3.46
C VAL A 217 9.58 -8.81 -4.41
N ASP A 218 8.80 -9.73 -3.88
CA ASP A 218 7.68 -10.37 -4.57
C ASP A 218 6.43 -10.29 -3.70
N ALA A 219 5.60 -9.26 -3.94
CA ALA A 219 4.56 -8.81 -3.02
C ALA A 219 3.16 -8.84 -3.66
N TYR A 220 2.20 -9.33 -2.90
CA TYR A 220 0.82 -9.58 -3.30
C TYR A 220 -0.17 -9.16 -2.23
N ARG A 221 -1.41 -8.96 -2.66
CA ARG A 221 -2.56 -8.73 -1.78
C ARG A 221 -3.73 -9.63 -2.15
N THR A 222 -4.35 -10.23 -1.14
CA THR A 222 -5.58 -11.01 -1.27
C THR A 222 -6.81 -10.25 -0.75
N THR A 223 -6.59 -9.25 0.10
CA THR A 223 -7.64 -8.36 0.61
C THR A 223 -7.54 -6.95 0.00
N ALA A 224 -8.60 -6.15 0.17
CA ALA A 224 -8.71 -4.78 -0.33
C ALA A 224 -7.90 -3.79 0.53
N ILE A 225 -6.59 -3.98 0.57
CA ILE A 225 -5.59 -3.12 1.21
C ILE A 225 -4.62 -2.58 0.14
N ASP A 226 -3.91 -1.49 0.42
CA ASP A 226 -2.95 -0.91 -0.54
C ASP A 226 -1.49 -1.34 -0.27
N THR A 227 -1.24 -2.04 0.83
CA THR A 227 0.00 -2.77 1.11
C THR A 227 -0.13 -4.27 0.80
N ASP A 228 0.90 -5.05 1.09
CA ASP A 228 0.97 -6.49 0.92
C ASP A 228 0.45 -7.27 2.14
N ASP A 229 -0.31 -8.33 1.88
CA ASP A 229 -0.64 -9.36 2.89
C ASP A 229 0.05 -10.69 2.62
N THR A 230 0.70 -10.84 1.46
CA THR A 230 1.37 -12.06 1.00
C THR A 230 2.65 -11.68 0.28
N THR A 231 3.81 -12.01 0.84
CA THR A 231 5.10 -11.53 0.36
C THR A 231 6.18 -12.59 0.46
N ALA A 232 6.97 -12.72 -0.60
CA ALA A 232 8.26 -13.40 -0.57
C ALA A 232 9.41 -12.42 -0.79
N LEU A 233 10.51 -12.64 -0.09
CA LEU A 233 11.71 -11.80 -0.10
C LEU A 233 12.96 -12.65 -0.28
N ARG A 234 13.93 -12.15 -1.05
CA ARG A 234 15.32 -12.61 -1.02
C ARG A 234 16.21 -11.44 -0.65
N ILE A 235 16.91 -11.56 0.47
CA ILE A 235 17.76 -10.51 1.06
C ILE A 235 19.21 -10.94 0.86
N VAL A 236 19.90 -10.21 0.00
CA VAL A 236 21.27 -10.51 -0.43
C VAL A 236 22.25 -9.68 0.42
N PRO A 237 23.16 -10.34 1.16
CA PRO A 237 24.19 -9.65 1.92
C PRO A 237 25.12 -8.81 1.03
N ALA A 238 25.69 -7.75 1.60
CA ALA A 238 26.71 -6.95 0.94
C ALA A 238 27.98 -7.76 0.64
N THR A 239 28.64 -7.44 -0.47
CA THR A 239 29.91 -8.09 -0.85
C THR A 239 30.94 -7.91 0.26
N GLY A 240 31.40 -9.01 0.87
CA GLY A 240 32.33 -9.00 1.99
C GLY A 240 31.69 -9.17 3.37
N ALA A 241 30.35 -9.17 3.49
CA ALA A 241 29.68 -9.71 4.66
C ALA A 241 29.86 -11.24 4.64
N GLU A 242 30.49 -11.81 5.67
CA GLU A 242 30.52 -13.28 5.89
C GLU A 242 29.16 -13.77 6.39
N ALA A 243 28.09 -13.45 5.66
CA ALA A 243 26.71 -13.72 6.04
C ALA A 243 25.97 -14.50 4.94
N PRO A 244 25.05 -15.41 5.32
CA PRO A 244 24.22 -16.15 4.38
C PRO A 244 23.10 -15.28 3.78
N THR A 245 22.57 -15.69 2.64
CA THR A 245 21.32 -15.13 2.11
C THR A 245 20.17 -15.44 3.06
N VAL A 246 19.31 -14.44 3.28
CA VAL A 246 18.06 -14.59 4.04
C VAL A 246 16.90 -14.59 3.06
N SER A 247 15.97 -15.53 3.20
CA SER A 247 14.72 -15.52 2.46
C SER A 247 13.52 -15.42 3.41
N ALA A 248 12.41 -14.89 2.92
CA ALA A 248 11.15 -14.88 3.65
C ALA A 248 10.00 -15.28 2.72
N ALA A 249 9.06 -16.08 3.20
CA ALA A 249 7.81 -16.40 2.51
C ALA A 249 6.66 -16.36 3.53
N LEU A 250 5.85 -15.29 3.45
CA LEU A 250 4.95 -14.87 4.51
C LEU A 250 3.56 -14.53 3.96
N THR A 251 2.50 -14.88 4.69
CA THR A 251 1.13 -14.50 4.30
C THR A 251 0.21 -14.29 5.51
N LEU A 252 -0.84 -13.48 5.34
CA LEU A 252 -1.94 -13.31 6.29
C LEU A 252 -3.24 -14.00 5.81
N SER A 253 -3.10 -14.82 4.78
CA SER A 253 -4.19 -15.50 4.06
C SER A 253 -3.99 -17.01 4.09
N GLY A 254 -3.52 -17.52 5.23
CA GLY A 254 -3.30 -18.95 5.46
C GLY A 254 -4.57 -19.72 5.80
N PRO A 255 -4.57 -21.06 5.65
CA PRO A 255 -5.65 -21.90 6.16
C PRO A 255 -5.54 -22.06 7.68
N GLY A 256 -6.66 -21.87 8.39
CA GLY A 256 -6.75 -22.14 9.83
C GLY A 256 -5.91 -21.22 10.74
N GLU A 257 -6.13 -21.32 12.05
CA GLU A 257 -5.39 -20.52 13.03
C GLU A 257 -4.02 -21.16 13.35
N GLY A 258 -2.96 -20.68 12.70
CA GLY A 258 -1.60 -20.75 13.25
C GLY A 258 -0.91 -22.12 13.27
N GLU A 259 -1.33 -23.10 12.46
CA GLU A 259 -0.62 -24.39 12.30
C GLU A 259 -0.15 -24.65 10.86
N PRO A 260 1.16 -24.92 10.64
CA PRO A 260 2.24 -24.76 11.62
C PRO A 260 2.48 -23.27 11.93
N PRO A 261 2.92 -22.93 13.16
CA PRO A 261 3.19 -21.55 13.51
C PRO A 261 4.34 -20.99 12.67
N PRO A 262 4.37 -19.66 12.43
CA PRO A 262 5.52 -19.02 11.79
C PRO A 262 6.84 -19.37 12.50
N LEU A 263 7.86 -19.63 11.70
CA LEU A 263 9.16 -20.12 12.17
C LEU A 263 10.31 -19.55 11.35
N VAL A 264 11.52 -19.70 11.89
CA VAL A 264 12.76 -19.45 11.17
C VAL A 264 13.51 -20.77 11.00
N GLU A 265 13.70 -21.22 9.77
CA GLU A 265 14.53 -22.37 9.42
C GLU A 265 15.98 -21.90 9.23
N VAL A 266 16.92 -22.60 9.86
CA VAL A 266 18.36 -22.31 9.79
C VAL A 266 19.05 -23.52 9.20
N VAL A 267 19.61 -23.34 8.01
CA VAL A 267 20.30 -24.40 7.26
C VAL A 267 21.80 -24.22 7.47
N GLY A 268 22.43 -25.15 8.17
CA GLY A 268 23.88 -25.22 8.35
C GLY A 268 24.52 -26.27 7.46
N GLU A 269 25.85 -26.37 7.54
CA GLU A 269 26.65 -27.37 6.81
C GLU A 269 26.30 -28.83 7.13
N HIS A 270 25.88 -29.11 8.36
CA HIS A 270 25.72 -30.47 8.89
C HIS A 270 24.27 -30.83 9.24
N GLY A 271 23.34 -29.89 9.07
CA GLY A 271 21.93 -30.11 9.40
C GLY A 271 21.09 -28.84 9.35
N THR A 272 19.80 -29.01 9.62
CA THR A 272 18.82 -27.94 9.64
C THR A 272 18.11 -27.95 10.99
N LEU A 273 17.86 -26.75 11.54
CA LEU A 273 17.00 -26.57 12.70
C LEU A 273 15.88 -25.59 12.37
N THR A 274 14.79 -25.64 13.14
CA THR A 274 13.70 -24.65 13.06
C THR A 274 13.48 -24.00 14.41
N LEU A 275 13.40 -22.67 14.43
CA LEU A 275 13.04 -21.86 15.59
C LEU A 275 11.59 -21.37 15.47
N SER A 276 10.72 -21.88 16.34
CA SER A 276 9.43 -21.23 16.63
C SER A 276 9.67 -20.05 17.56
N TYR A 277 9.87 -18.86 16.98
CA TYR A 277 10.21 -17.63 17.71
C TYR A 277 9.08 -17.14 18.62
N ILE A 278 7.85 -17.62 18.40
CA ILE A 278 6.69 -17.31 19.24
C ILE A 278 6.73 -18.15 20.52
N LEU A 279 7.16 -19.42 20.41
CA LEU A 279 7.15 -20.38 21.52
C LEU A 279 8.50 -20.52 22.23
N ASP A 280 9.55 -19.88 21.73
CA ASP A 280 10.94 -20.08 22.17
C ASP A 280 11.35 -21.55 22.12
N GLN A 281 11.00 -22.22 21.03
CA GLN A 281 11.27 -23.65 20.82
C GLN A 281 12.14 -23.86 19.58
N VAL A 282 13.22 -24.62 19.76
CA VAL A 282 14.07 -25.07 18.66
C VAL A 282 13.85 -26.56 18.43
N THR A 283 13.55 -26.94 17.18
CA THR A 283 13.61 -28.34 16.73
C THR A 283 14.96 -28.56 16.06
N GLY A 284 15.80 -29.42 16.64
CA GLY A 284 17.13 -29.73 16.12
C GLY A 284 17.10 -30.68 14.91
N PRO A 285 18.25 -30.95 14.27
CA PRO A 285 18.37 -31.87 13.14
C PRO A 285 17.95 -33.31 13.45
N ASP A 286 17.99 -33.70 14.72
CA ASP A 286 17.56 -35.00 15.24
C ASP A 286 16.04 -35.08 15.51
N GLY A 287 15.32 -33.97 15.29
CA GLY A 287 13.89 -33.84 15.59
C GLY A 287 13.58 -33.55 17.06
N ALA A 288 14.59 -33.38 17.92
CA ALA A 288 14.36 -33.06 19.33
C ALA A 288 13.93 -31.60 19.50
N VAL A 289 12.89 -31.38 20.30
CA VAL A 289 12.35 -30.05 20.60
C VAL A 289 12.91 -29.56 21.95
N ARG A 290 13.52 -28.37 21.96
CA ARG A 290 14.07 -27.72 23.15
C ARG A 290 13.41 -26.36 23.38
N GLY A 291 12.76 -26.17 24.53
CA GLY A 291 12.28 -24.86 24.98
C GLY A 291 13.39 -24.06 25.67
N THR A 292 13.47 -22.75 25.40
CA THR A 292 14.56 -21.90 25.89
C THR A 292 14.11 -20.74 26.77
N GLY A 293 12.87 -20.25 26.58
CA GLY A 293 12.39 -19.02 27.22
C GLY A 293 12.99 -17.76 26.58
N ARG A 294 12.67 -16.60 27.17
CA ARG A 294 13.12 -15.28 26.69
C ARG A 294 13.33 -14.28 27.82
N THR A 295 14.13 -13.25 27.53
CA THR A 295 14.29 -12.06 28.35
C THR A 295 13.33 -10.96 27.89
N ASP A 296 12.65 -10.30 28.83
CA ASP A 296 11.79 -9.15 28.56
C ASP A 296 12.62 -7.93 28.13
N LEU A 297 12.21 -7.24 27.06
CA LEU A 297 12.99 -6.14 26.48
C LEU A 297 13.04 -4.88 27.36
N LEU A 298 12.01 -4.63 28.18
CA LEU A 298 12.03 -3.53 29.14
C LEU A 298 12.98 -3.88 30.29
N GLU A 299 12.93 -5.11 30.82
CA GLU A 299 13.91 -5.58 31.82
C GLU A 299 15.36 -5.49 31.30
N ASN A 300 15.61 -5.88 30.04
CA ASN A 300 16.92 -5.73 29.42
C ASN A 300 17.32 -4.26 29.26
N LEU A 301 16.42 -3.37 28.86
CA LEU A 301 16.70 -1.92 28.79
C LEU A 301 17.05 -1.34 30.16
N LEU A 302 16.30 -1.70 31.21
CA LEU A 302 16.60 -1.29 32.58
C LEU A 302 17.97 -1.80 33.05
N ALA A 303 18.32 -3.04 32.70
CA ALA A 303 19.62 -3.63 33.02
C ALA A 303 20.75 -2.93 32.26
N ALA A 304 20.56 -2.62 30.97
CA ALA A 304 21.53 -1.90 30.14
C ALA A 304 21.82 -0.51 30.73
N ARG A 305 20.78 0.22 31.15
CA ARG A 305 20.95 1.54 31.81
C ARG A 305 21.69 1.41 33.15
N ALA A 306 21.38 0.40 33.94
CA ALA A 306 21.94 0.25 35.29
C ALA A 306 23.39 -0.30 35.29
N THR A 307 23.72 -1.19 34.35
CA THR A 307 24.94 -2.01 34.42
C THR A 307 25.74 -2.04 33.12
N GLY A 308 25.23 -1.49 32.02
CA GLY A 308 25.90 -1.46 30.73
C GLY A 308 25.85 -2.78 29.95
N VAL A 309 24.99 -3.73 30.33
CA VAL A 309 24.75 -4.93 29.50
C VAL A 309 24.24 -4.53 28.11
N PRO A 310 24.61 -5.24 27.03
CA PRO A 310 24.10 -4.94 25.70
C PRO A 310 22.57 -5.03 25.61
N LEU A 311 21.98 -4.16 24.78
CA LEU A 311 20.58 -4.30 24.39
C LEU A 311 20.41 -5.52 23.48
N LEU A 312 19.26 -6.18 23.57
CA LEU A 312 18.92 -7.35 22.75
C LEU A 312 18.43 -6.96 21.34
N ALA A 313 17.83 -5.77 21.21
CA ALA A 313 17.33 -5.19 19.96
C ALA A 313 17.68 -3.69 19.89
N PRO A 314 18.97 -3.31 19.88
CA PRO A 314 19.36 -1.91 19.78
C PRO A 314 18.94 -1.32 18.43
N LEU A 315 18.59 -0.03 18.40
CA LEU A 315 18.22 0.67 17.16
C LEU A 315 19.23 0.47 16.01
N ALA A 316 20.52 0.49 16.33
CA ALA A 316 21.59 0.32 15.35
C ALA A 316 21.58 -1.04 14.64
N ASP A 317 21.01 -2.08 15.27
CA ASP A 317 20.93 -3.43 14.70
C ASP A 317 19.63 -3.66 13.91
N THR A 318 18.82 -2.61 13.69
CA THR A 318 17.62 -2.68 12.85
C THR A 318 17.84 -2.19 11.42
N GLY A 319 19.06 -1.82 11.06
CA GLY A 319 19.39 -1.28 9.74
C GLY A 319 19.07 -2.25 8.59
N ALA A 320 19.41 -3.53 8.75
CA ALA A 320 19.11 -4.55 7.74
C ALA A 320 17.59 -4.74 7.57
N PHE A 321 16.82 -4.72 8.67
CA PHE A 321 15.37 -4.77 8.62
C PHE A 321 14.79 -3.52 7.94
N MET A 322 15.34 -2.33 8.22
CA MET A 322 14.90 -1.11 7.57
C MET A 322 15.22 -1.08 6.06
N ARG A 323 16.25 -1.81 5.59
CA ARG A 323 16.45 -2.04 4.14
C ARG A 323 15.32 -2.87 3.52
N VAL A 324 14.78 -3.84 4.25
CA VAL A 324 13.58 -4.60 3.82
C VAL A 324 12.36 -3.69 3.74
N VAL A 325 12.10 -2.89 4.79
CA VAL A 325 10.99 -1.92 4.79
C VAL A 325 11.13 -0.95 3.60
N GLU A 326 12.31 -0.40 3.38
CA GLU A 326 12.57 0.55 2.29
C GLU A 326 12.40 -0.08 0.90
N ALA A 327 12.84 -1.34 0.73
CA ALA A 327 12.63 -2.08 -0.51
C ALA A 327 11.14 -2.32 -0.78
N LEU A 328 10.37 -2.73 0.23
CA LEU A 328 8.92 -2.87 0.10
C LEU A 328 8.23 -1.53 -0.19
N ARG A 329 8.68 -0.44 0.43
CA ARG A 329 8.16 0.93 0.28
C ARG A 329 8.44 1.53 -1.09
N THR A 330 9.50 1.12 -1.75
CA THR A 330 9.90 1.62 -3.08
C THR A 330 9.61 0.66 -4.22
N ALA A 331 9.29 -0.61 -3.93
CA ALA A 331 8.82 -1.58 -4.90
C ALA A 331 7.51 -1.14 -5.57
N PRO A 332 7.17 -1.67 -6.77
CA PRO A 332 5.83 -1.53 -7.32
C PRO A 332 4.73 -1.92 -6.34
N GLU A 333 3.51 -1.43 -6.56
CA GLU A 333 2.35 -1.81 -5.76
C GLU A 333 2.15 -3.34 -5.74
N PRO A 334 1.76 -3.92 -4.59
CA PRO A 334 1.47 -5.34 -4.50
C PRO A 334 0.43 -5.76 -5.52
N THR A 335 0.70 -6.87 -6.21
CA THR A 335 -0.21 -7.36 -7.24
C THR A 335 -1.42 -8.01 -6.58
N ARG A 336 -2.64 -7.67 -7.01
CA ARG A 336 -3.84 -8.34 -6.50
C ARG A 336 -3.88 -9.78 -6.99
N VAL A 337 -4.01 -10.72 -6.06
CA VAL A 337 -4.24 -12.13 -6.37
C VAL A 337 -5.61 -12.25 -7.05
N PRO A 338 -5.72 -12.95 -8.19
CA PRO A 338 -7.01 -13.20 -8.85
C PRO A 338 -8.00 -13.92 -7.93
N GLU A 339 -9.28 -13.51 -7.96
CA GLU A 339 -10.29 -13.99 -7.01
C GLU A 339 -10.47 -15.53 -7.06
N ARG A 340 -10.26 -16.13 -8.23
CA ARG A 340 -10.34 -17.60 -8.42
C ARG A 340 -9.36 -18.40 -7.55
N PHE A 341 -8.30 -17.77 -7.03
CA PHE A 341 -7.34 -18.40 -6.13
C PHE A 341 -7.60 -18.10 -4.65
N ILE A 342 -8.66 -17.36 -4.34
CA ILE A 342 -9.00 -16.91 -3.00
C ILE A 342 -10.33 -17.54 -2.59
N GLU A 343 -10.31 -18.29 -1.50
CA GLU A 343 -11.53 -18.69 -0.80
C GLU A 343 -11.79 -17.68 0.32
N VAL A 344 -12.99 -17.10 0.39
CA VAL A 344 -13.38 -16.26 1.53
C VAL A 344 -14.10 -17.11 2.56
N VAL A 345 -13.49 -17.27 3.73
CA VAL A 345 -14.03 -18.06 4.85
C VAL A 345 -14.60 -17.13 5.91
N GLY A 346 -15.80 -17.48 6.42
CA GLY A 346 -16.53 -16.69 7.42
C GLY A 346 -17.32 -15.53 6.83
N GLU A 347 -17.99 -14.77 7.70
CA GLU A 347 -18.87 -13.66 7.31
C GLU A 347 -18.59 -12.39 8.12
N GLY A 348 -19.00 -11.24 7.58
CA GLY A 348 -18.90 -9.94 8.26
C GLY A 348 -17.48 -9.64 8.75
N ALA A 349 -17.37 -9.32 10.04
CA ALA A 349 -16.11 -8.98 10.71
C ALA A 349 -15.09 -10.15 10.77
N ALA A 350 -15.58 -11.40 10.72
CA ALA A 350 -14.76 -12.61 10.78
C ALA A 350 -14.34 -13.14 9.39
N ALA A 351 -14.90 -12.56 8.31
CA ALA A 351 -14.53 -12.93 6.96
C ALA A 351 -13.02 -12.74 6.73
N HIS A 352 -12.35 -13.72 6.11
CA HIS A 352 -10.93 -13.66 5.79
C HIS A 352 -10.63 -14.42 4.49
N PRO A 353 -9.62 -13.99 3.72
CA PRO A 353 -9.16 -14.73 2.55
C PRO A 353 -8.28 -15.91 2.97
N VAL A 354 -8.45 -17.03 2.28
CA VAL A 354 -7.55 -18.19 2.30
C VAL A 354 -7.02 -18.34 0.88
N LEU A 355 -5.70 -18.22 0.73
CA LEU A 355 -5.02 -18.33 -0.54
C LEU A 355 -4.79 -19.81 -0.88
N GLN A 356 -5.17 -20.20 -2.09
CA GLN A 356 -5.09 -21.58 -2.55
C GLN A 356 -3.67 -22.14 -2.42
N ASP A 357 -3.57 -23.32 -1.78
CA ASP A 357 -2.33 -24.10 -1.59
C ASP A 357 -1.17 -23.30 -0.97
N VAL A 358 -1.46 -22.23 -0.22
CA VAL A 358 -0.42 -21.27 0.20
C VAL A 358 0.66 -21.86 1.09
N GLN A 359 0.34 -22.85 1.93
CA GLN A 359 1.35 -23.56 2.73
C GLN A 359 2.39 -24.28 1.85
N HIS A 360 1.94 -24.90 0.75
CA HIS A 360 2.82 -25.51 -0.25
C HIS A 360 3.70 -24.45 -0.91
N TRP A 361 3.12 -23.32 -1.33
CA TRP A 361 3.86 -22.25 -2.00
C TRP A 361 4.86 -21.54 -1.09
N ILE A 362 4.56 -21.37 0.21
CA ILE A 362 5.52 -20.89 1.22
C ILE A 362 6.74 -21.81 1.27
N ARG A 363 6.51 -23.13 1.37
CA ARG A 363 7.60 -24.10 1.40
C ARG A 363 8.39 -24.09 0.08
N ALA A 364 7.70 -24.09 -1.06
CA ALA A 364 8.33 -24.14 -2.37
C ALA A 364 9.19 -22.91 -2.68
N ALA A 365 8.79 -21.73 -2.19
CA ALA A 365 9.59 -20.49 -2.27
C ALA A 365 10.81 -20.56 -1.34
N ALA A 366 10.62 -20.99 -0.09
CA ALA A 366 11.70 -21.14 0.88
C ALA A 366 12.76 -22.16 0.44
N ASP A 367 12.36 -23.31 -0.12
CA ASP A 367 13.27 -24.33 -0.64
C ASP A 367 14.18 -23.84 -1.77
N ARG A 368 13.73 -22.82 -2.51
CA ARG A 368 14.49 -22.15 -3.58
C ARG A 368 15.28 -20.95 -3.11
N ASP A 369 15.18 -20.60 -1.81
CA ASP A 369 15.64 -19.33 -1.27
C ASP A 369 15.17 -18.15 -2.13
N GLY A 370 13.91 -18.20 -2.56
CA GLY A 370 13.38 -17.39 -3.64
C GLY A 370 11.97 -16.89 -3.43
N THR A 371 11.36 -16.49 -4.54
CA THR A 371 10.06 -15.82 -4.53
C THR A 371 8.90 -16.78 -4.85
N PHE A 372 7.65 -16.33 -4.68
CA PHE A 372 6.49 -17.12 -5.08
C PHE A 372 6.42 -17.29 -6.59
N ALA A 373 6.80 -16.25 -7.34
CA ALA A 373 6.92 -16.31 -8.78
C ALA A 373 7.98 -17.34 -9.24
N GLU A 374 9.16 -17.36 -8.62
CA GLU A 374 10.22 -18.35 -8.92
C GLU A 374 9.83 -19.77 -8.51
N ALA A 375 8.99 -19.91 -7.48
CA ALA A 375 8.40 -21.19 -7.08
C ALA A 375 7.36 -21.70 -8.08
N GLY A 376 6.79 -20.83 -8.92
CA GLY A 376 5.77 -21.16 -9.91
C GLY A 376 4.34 -21.10 -9.36
N ALA A 377 4.09 -20.29 -8.32
CA ALA A 377 2.74 -20.14 -7.78
C ALA A 377 1.78 -19.60 -8.86
N PRO A 378 0.59 -20.19 -9.05
CA PRO A 378 -0.28 -19.89 -10.21
C PRO A 378 -0.91 -18.49 -10.14
N TRP A 379 -0.90 -17.87 -8.96
CA TRP A 379 -1.38 -16.52 -8.70
C TRP A 379 -0.26 -15.46 -8.72
N ALA A 380 1.01 -15.88 -8.81
CA ALA A 380 2.16 -14.99 -8.74
C ALA A 380 2.43 -14.29 -10.09
N PHE A 381 1.62 -13.26 -10.38
CA PHE A 381 1.73 -12.51 -11.63
C PHE A 381 2.94 -11.56 -11.64
N THR A 382 3.83 -11.74 -12.61
CA THR A 382 5.09 -10.99 -12.73
C THR A 382 5.06 -9.86 -13.75
N GLY A 383 3.94 -9.68 -14.47
CA GLY A 383 3.80 -8.60 -15.45
C GLY A 383 4.08 -7.25 -14.80
N ARG A 384 4.70 -6.35 -15.57
CA ARG A 384 5.01 -4.99 -15.13
C ARG A 384 4.62 -4.01 -16.22
N ASP A 385 4.07 -2.88 -15.78
CA ASP A 385 3.80 -1.77 -16.68
C ASP A 385 5.12 -1.16 -17.14
N THR A 386 5.31 -1.06 -18.44
CA THR A 386 6.29 -0.16 -19.04
C THR A 386 5.66 1.18 -19.39
N VAL A 387 6.44 2.24 -19.25
CA VAL A 387 6.12 3.56 -19.78
C VAL A 387 6.23 3.53 -21.30
N LEU A 388 5.12 3.79 -21.99
CA LEU A 388 5.06 3.87 -23.45
C LEU A 388 5.42 5.26 -23.97
N ALA A 389 5.02 6.31 -23.25
CA ALA A 389 5.32 7.69 -23.57
C ALA A 389 5.16 8.60 -22.35
N GLU A 390 5.86 9.73 -22.36
CA GLU A 390 5.73 10.83 -21.42
C GLU A 390 5.58 12.14 -22.20
N ALA A 391 4.75 13.04 -21.69
CA ALA A 391 4.39 14.25 -22.42
C ALA A 391 4.02 15.42 -21.49
N GLY A 392 4.16 16.63 -22.04
CA GLY A 392 4.04 17.89 -21.30
C GLY A 392 5.19 18.13 -20.32
N SER A 393 5.29 19.36 -19.80
CA SER A 393 6.31 19.73 -18.80
C SER A 393 5.68 20.58 -17.70
N GLY A 394 5.69 20.08 -16.47
CA GLY A 394 5.32 20.80 -15.25
C GLY A 394 6.48 20.83 -14.25
N ARG A 395 6.28 21.47 -13.09
CA ARG A 395 7.27 21.52 -12.00
C ARG A 395 7.60 20.14 -11.42
N GLY A 396 6.64 19.21 -11.50
CA GLY A 396 6.77 17.83 -11.02
C GLY A 396 7.22 16.81 -12.08
N GLY A 397 7.69 17.25 -13.26
CA GLY A 397 8.04 16.38 -14.38
C GLY A 397 6.96 16.35 -15.48
N PRO A 398 6.80 15.23 -16.22
CA PRO A 398 5.78 15.10 -17.25
C PRO A 398 4.37 15.34 -16.70
N LEU A 399 3.52 15.99 -17.51
CA LEU A 399 2.10 16.22 -17.18
C LEU A 399 1.26 14.97 -17.38
N LEU A 400 1.66 14.10 -18.30
CA LEU A 400 0.99 12.83 -18.56
C LEU A 400 1.99 11.74 -18.92
N THR A 401 1.73 10.54 -18.43
CA THR A 401 2.48 9.32 -18.73
C THR A 401 1.53 8.23 -19.22
N VAL A 402 1.85 7.60 -20.36
CA VAL A 402 1.10 6.47 -20.91
C VAL A 402 1.73 5.18 -20.41
N GLN A 403 0.96 4.38 -19.68
CA GLN A 403 1.33 3.05 -19.21
C GLN A 403 0.84 1.99 -20.18
N SER A 404 1.61 0.93 -20.37
CA SER A 404 1.25 -0.21 -21.24
C SER A 404 0.07 -1.04 -20.75
N GLY A 405 -0.16 -1.12 -19.43
CA GLY A 405 -1.13 -2.04 -18.84
C GLY A 405 -0.68 -3.49 -18.78
N ALA A 406 0.57 -3.81 -19.18
CA ALA A 406 1.12 -5.16 -19.11
C ALA A 406 1.32 -5.66 -17.66
N GLY A 407 1.27 -4.76 -16.69
CA GLY A 407 1.27 -5.07 -15.26
C GLY A 407 -0.12 -5.33 -14.67
N SER A 408 -1.18 -5.25 -15.46
CA SER A 408 -2.52 -5.64 -15.00
C SER A 408 -2.71 -7.15 -15.09
N VAL A 409 -3.24 -7.75 -14.02
CA VAL A 409 -3.65 -9.17 -14.06
C VAL A 409 -4.79 -9.36 -15.07
N PRO A 410 -4.94 -10.56 -15.67
CA PRO A 410 -5.99 -10.82 -16.67
C PRO A 410 -7.39 -10.39 -16.23
N ASP A 411 -7.77 -10.68 -14.98
CA ASP A 411 -9.07 -10.35 -14.39
C ASP A 411 -9.28 -8.83 -14.19
N SER A 412 -8.23 -8.02 -14.39
CA SER A 412 -8.27 -6.56 -14.37
C SER A 412 -8.30 -5.95 -15.79
N ALA A 413 -8.49 -6.79 -16.81
CA ALA A 413 -8.60 -6.44 -18.24
C ALA A 413 -7.45 -5.54 -18.74
N PRO A 414 -6.27 -6.10 -19.05
CA PRO A 414 -5.09 -5.34 -19.43
C PRO A 414 -5.34 -4.39 -20.60
N ARG A 415 -4.87 -3.14 -20.48
CA ARG A 415 -5.06 -2.09 -21.49
C ARG A 415 -4.13 -0.90 -21.25
N PRO A 416 -3.66 -0.18 -22.28
CA PRO A 416 -2.95 1.08 -22.09
C PRO A 416 -3.82 2.15 -21.42
N PHE A 417 -3.23 2.91 -20.50
CA PHE A 417 -3.91 3.95 -19.72
C PHE A 417 -2.99 5.11 -19.36
N LEU A 418 -3.57 6.26 -19.01
CA LEU A 418 -2.86 7.44 -18.52
C LEU A 418 -2.69 7.38 -17.01
N HIS A 419 -1.45 7.36 -16.54
CA HIS A 419 -1.08 7.57 -15.14
C HIS A 419 0.45 7.76 -14.98
N PRO A 420 0.92 8.77 -14.23
CA PRO A 420 0.10 9.84 -13.65
C PRO A 420 -0.35 10.87 -14.70
N VAL A 421 -1.50 11.51 -14.47
CA VAL A 421 -1.83 12.84 -15.02
C VAL A 421 -1.65 13.86 -13.90
N ARG A 422 -1.05 15.02 -14.20
CA ARG A 422 -0.68 16.02 -13.18
C ARG A 422 -1.13 17.44 -13.53
N THR A 423 -1.27 18.28 -12.51
CA THR A 423 -1.28 19.73 -12.69
C THR A 423 0.13 20.27 -12.98
N LEU A 424 0.25 21.56 -13.34
CA LEU A 424 1.56 22.20 -13.55
C LEU A 424 2.41 22.24 -12.27
N ALA A 425 1.79 22.35 -11.08
CA ALA A 425 2.49 22.25 -9.79
C ALA A 425 2.89 20.82 -9.40
N GLY A 426 2.44 19.80 -10.14
CA GLY A 426 2.79 18.40 -9.89
C GLY A 426 1.81 17.65 -8.99
N VAL A 427 0.60 18.16 -8.76
CA VAL A 427 -0.46 17.43 -8.06
C VAL A 427 -0.93 16.27 -8.95
N GLU A 428 -0.93 15.05 -8.41
CA GLU A 428 -1.37 13.86 -9.14
C GLU A 428 -2.90 13.75 -9.16
N LEU A 429 -3.45 13.52 -10.35
CA LEU A 429 -4.90 13.54 -10.63
C LEU A 429 -5.45 12.19 -11.08
N THR A 430 -4.62 11.14 -11.15
CA THR A 430 -5.05 9.79 -11.53
C THR A 430 -4.61 8.79 -10.49
N ALA A 431 -5.47 7.85 -10.09
CA ALA A 431 -5.05 6.66 -9.35
C ALA A 431 -5.12 5.43 -10.25
N ARG A 432 -4.18 4.50 -10.05
CA ARG A 432 -4.17 3.18 -10.69
C ARG A 432 -4.29 2.09 -9.63
N ARG A 433 -4.96 0.99 -9.96
CA ARG A 433 -5.13 -0.21 -9.12
C ARG A 433 -5.40 0.08 -7.63
N PRO A 434 -6.30 1.03 -7.30
CA PRO A 434 -6.59 1.33 -5.90
C PRO A 434 -7.18 0.10 -5.19
N ALA A 435 -7.01 0.03 -3.87
CA ALA A 435 -7.37 -1.15 -3.07
C ALA A 435 -8.83 -1.59 -3.18
N ASP A 436 -9.74 -0.66 -3.41
CA ASP A 436 -11.16 -0.91 -3.61
C ASP A 436 -11.49 -1.49 -4.98
N HIS A 437 -10.70 -1.19 -6.02
CA HIS A 437 -10.97 -1.54 -7.41
C HIS A 437 -9.68 -1.69 -8.21
N ASP A 438 -9.04 -2.87 -8.15
CA ASP A 438 -7.76 -3.13 -8.82
C ASP A 438 -7.80 -2.90 -10.35
N TRP A 439 -8.96 -3.06 -10.96
CA TRP A 439 -9.17 -2.87 -12.39
C TRP A 439 -9.38 -1.41 -12.82
N HIS A 440 -9.38 -0.45 -11.88
CA HIS A 440 -9.42 0.97 -12.23
C HIS A 440 -8.01 1.48 -12.58
N LEU A 441 -7.82 1.82 -13.85
CA LEU A 441 -6.53 2.16 -14.43
C LEU A 441 -6.50 3.64 -14.89
N GLY A 442 -6.22 4.56 -13.96
CA GLY A 442 -5.99 5.97 -14.25
C GLY A 442 -7.08 6.59 -15.13
N LEU A 443 -6.68 7.14 -16.27
CA LEU A 443 -7.58 7.69 -17.28
C LEU A 443 -7.47 6.90 -18.60
N GLY A 444 -8.62 6.54 -19.18
CA GLY A 444 -8.66 5.84 -20.48
C GLY A 444 -10.07 5.64 -21.02
N PHE A 445 -10.17 4.95 -22.15
CA PHE A 445 -11.43 4.53 -22.75
C PHE A 445 -11.63 3.02 -22.61
N THR A 446 -12.69 2.60 -21.94
CA THR A 446 -13.03 1.17 -21.79
C THR A 446 -14.52 0.99 -21.45
N VAL A 447 -15.07 -0.22 -21.65
CA VAL A 447 -16.45 -0.55 -21.29
C VAL A 447 -16.55 -1.88 -20.52
N PRO A 448 -17.55 -2.01 -19.61
CA PRO A 448 -17.80 -3.26 -18.87
C PRO A 448 -18.24 -4.45 -19.72
N ASP A 449 -18.87 -4.20 -20.86
CA ASP A 449 -19.33 -5.26 -21.76
C ASP A 449 -19.17 -4.80 -23.21
N ALA A 450 -18.48 -5.58 -24.02
CA ALA A 450 -18.48 -5.46 -25.47
C ALA A 450 -18.79 -6.83 -26.06
N ALA A 451 -20.02 -7.01 -26.53
CA ALA A 451 -20.53 -8.30 -27.03
C ALA A 451 -20.30 -9.49 -26.07
N GLY A 452 -20.48 -9.29 -24.76
CA GLY A 452 -20.27 -10.33 -23.74
C GLY A 452 -18.86 -10.43 -23.16
N THR A 453 -17.90 -9.64 -23.67
CA THR A 453 -16.52 -9.58 -23.18
C THR A 453 -16.33 -8.39 -22.24
N ASN A 454 -15.70 -8.61 -21.09
CA ASN A 454 -15.43 -7.58 -20.10
C ASN A 454 -14.06 -6.93 -20.33
N PHE A 455 -14.04 -5.65 -20.75
CA PHE A 455 -12.82 -4.85 -20.90
C PHE A 455 -12.56 -3.89 -19.73
N TRP A 456 -13.47 -3.85 -18.76
CA TRP A 456 -13.36 -3.02 -17.57
C TRP A 456 -12.46 -3.67 -16.51
N GLY A 457 -12.55 -5.00 -16.39
CA GLY A 457 -11.99 -5.80 -15.32
C GLY A 457 -12.97 -5.97 -14.16
N GLY A 458 -12.60 -6.79 -13.17
CA GLY A 458 -13.45 -7.09 -12.03
C GLY A 458 -14.61 -8.04 -12.36
N GLY A 459 -15.61 -8.10 -11.49
CA GLY A 459 -16.80 -8.91 -11.72
C GLY A 459 -17.69 -8.36 -12.85
N SER A 460 -18.23 -9.27 -13.67
CA SER A 460 -19.20 -8.95 -14.73
C SER A 460 -20.61 -8.88 -14.14
N TYR A 461 -21.33 -7.79 -14.42
CA TYR A 461 -22.69 -7.60 -13.88
C TYR A 461 -23.71 -8.43 -14.66
N ARG A 462 -24.50 -9.23 -13.96
CA ARG A 462 -25.59 -10.02 -14.52
C ARG A 462 -26.92 -9.60 -13.90
N PRO A 463 -27.94 -9.23 -14.69
CA PRO A 463 -29.25 -8.84 -14.19
C PRO A 463 -29.84 -9.89 -13.22
N GLY A 464 -30.38 -9.45 -12.09
CA GLY A 464 -30.99 -10.31 -11.07
C GLY A 464 -30.01 -11.01 -10.12
N THR A 465 -28.76 -11.27 -10.55
CA THR A 465 -27.75 -11.97 -9.73
C THR A 465 -26.60 -11.07 -9.26
N GLY A 466 -26.47 -9.85 -9.80
CA GLY A 466 -25.40 -8.93 -9.43
C GLY A 466 -24.06 -9.23 -10.11
N TYR A 467 -22.96 -8.78 -9.52
CA TYR A 467 -21.62 -9.01 -10.03
C TYR A 467 -21.17 -10.44 -9.80
N GLN A 468 -20.56 -11.04 -10.83
CA GLN A 468 -19.98 -12.38 -10.78
C GLN A 468 -18.56 -12.35 -11.29
N TRP A 469 -17.65 -13.06 -10.61
CA TRP A 469 -16.30 -13.30 -11.12
C TRP A 469 -16.39 -14.39 -12.19
N LEU A 470 -16.36 -13.96 -13.44
CA LEU A 470 -16.40 -14.82 -14.62
C LEU A 470 -15.05 -14.78 -15.31
N ASP A 471 -14.74 -15.84 -16.05
CA ASP A 471 -13.59 -15.88 -16.94
C ASP A 471 -14.01 -15.33 -18.31
N ASP A 472 -14.35 -14.02 -18.37
CA ASP A 472 -14.87 -13.34 -19.57
C ASP A 472 -14.10 -12.05 -19.92
N HIS A 473 -12.89 -11.88 -19.37
CA HIS A 473 -12.07 -10.67 -19.55
C HIS A 473 -11.35 -10.63 -20.90
N GLY A 474 -11.42 -9.48 -21.56
CA GLY A 474 -10.66 -9.17 -22.76
C GLY A 474 -9.41 -8.32 -22.49
N VAL A 475 -8.68 -8.01 -23.56
CA VAL A 475 -7.47 -7.17 -23.54
C VAL A 475 -7.55 -6.09 -24.62
N GLN A 476 -7.15 -4.87 -24.29
CA GLN A 476 -6.85 -3.85 -25.32
C GLN A 476 -5.35 -3.89 -25.61
N ARG A 477 -4.96 -4.47 -26.73
CA ARG A 477 -3.55 -4.61 -27.13
C ARG A 477 -3.10 -3.40 -27.94
N LEU A 478 -1.96 -2.83 -27.59
CA LEU A 478 -1.28 -1.83 -28.42
C LEU A 478 -0.68 -2.48 -29.66
N ASP A 479 -1.14 -2.07 -30.83
CA ASP A 479 -0.59 -2.50 -32.12
C ASP A 479 0.43 -1.49 -32.66
N ALA A 480 0.20 -0.19 -32.44
CA ALA A 480 1.14 0.87 -32.81
C ALA A 480 1.00 2.12 -31.94
N LEU A 481 2.11 2.85 -31.77
CA LEU A 481 2.17 4.14 -31.09
C LEU A 481 2.82 5.16 -32.03
N LEU A 482 2.15 6.29 -32.25
CA LEU A 482 2.63 7.42 -33.03
C LEU A 482 2.69 8.62 -32.10
N GLN A 483 3.82 9.32 -32.09
CA GLN A 483 4.02 10.48 -31.21
C GLN A 483 4.50 11.68 -32.02
N ASP A 484 3.74 12.76 -31.89
CA ASP A 484 4.06 14.12 -32.33
C ASP A 484 4.37 15.00 -31.09
N PRO A 485 4.88 16.23 -31.25
CA PRO A 485 5.29 17.06 -30.10
C PRO A 485 4.20 17.37 -29.07
N GLU A 486 2.95 17.46 -29.50
CA GLU A 486 1.78 17.84 -28.67
C GLU A 486 0.63 16.82 -28.76
N GLU A 487 0.84 15.71 -29.47
CA GLU A 487 -0.17 14.69 -29.71
C GLU A 487 0.44 13.29 -29.67
N LEU A 488 -0.34 12.33 -29.18
CA LEU A 488 -0.03 10.91 -29.18
C LEU A 488 -1.24 10.12 -29.71
N THR A 489 -0.98 9.24 -30.66
CA THR A 489 -1.99 8.32 -31.20
C THR A 489 -1.60 6.86 -30.90
N MET A 490 -2.52 6.10 -30.33
CA MET A 490 -2.44 4.65 -30.19
C MET A 490 -3.39 3.97 -31.18
N LEU A 491 -2.89 2.94 -31.86
CA LEU A 491 -3.72 1.97 -32.56
C LEU A 491 -3.84 0.72 -31.69
N LEU A 492 -5.07 0.33 -31.38
CA LEU A 492 -5.36 -0.73 -30.41
C LEU A 492 -6.29 -1.78 -31.03
N SER A 493 -6.05 -3.04 -30.70
CA SER A 493 -6.98 -4.14 -30.95
C SER A 493 -7.64 -4.57 -29.64
N TRP A 494 -8.96 -4.66 -29.63
CA TRP A 494 -9.72 -5.19 -28.51
C TRP A 494 -9.97 -6.67 -28.79
N LEU A 495 -9.33 -7.52 -28.00
CA LEU A 495 -9.40 -8.96 -28.14
C LEU A 495 -10.24 -9.55 -27.02
N ASP A 496 -11.08 -10.52 -27.34
CA ASP A 496 -11.75 -11.32 -26.32
C ASP A 496 -10.79 -12.27 -25.59
N ARG A 497 -11.34 -13.05 -24.66
CA ARG A 497 -10.58 -13.99 -23.83
C ARG A 497 -9.84 -15.07 -24.65
N ASP A 498 -10.34 -15.40 -25.83
CA ASP A 498 -9.76 -16.42 -26.71
C ASP A 498 -8.76 -15.79 -27.70
N GLY A 499 -8.59 -14.46 -27.65
CA GLY A 499 -7.67 -13.70 -28.49
C GLY A 499 -8.28 -13.25 -29.82
N GLU A 500 -9.59 -13.42 -30.01
CA GLU A 500 -10.29 -13.03 -31.23
C GLU A 500 -10.60 -11.52 -31.24
N PRO A 501 -10.36 -10.81 -32.35
CA PRO A 501 -10.57 -9.37 -32.42
C PRO A 501 -12.06 -9.00 -32.48
N LEU A 502 -12.48 -8.09 -31.60
CA LEU A 502 -13.84 -7.52 -31.56
C LEU A 502 -13.90 -6.10 -32.12
N LEU A 503 -12.95 -5.25 -31.73
CA LEU A 503 -12.90 -3.84 -32.12
C LEU A 503 -11.48 -3.44 -32.51
N ARG A 504 -11.39 -2.49 -33.44
CA ARG A 504 -10.16 -1.73 -33.71
C ARG A 504 -10.38 -0.32 -33.21
N GLU A 505 -9.42 0.21 -32.47
CA GLU A 505 -9.48 1.54 -31.89
C GLU A 505 -8.31 2.41 -32.35
N ARG A 506 -8.63 3.64 -32.77
CA ARG A 506 -7.67 4.74 -32.86
C ARG A 506 -7.92 5.69 -31.70
N ARG A 507 -6.99 5.75 -30.74
CA ARG A 507 -7.07 6.63 -29.57
C ARG A 507 -6.06 7.76 -29.69
N THR A 508 -6.53 8.99 -29.68
CA THR A 508 -5.69 10.19 -29.79
C THR A 508 -5.76 11.00 -28.50
N MET A 509 -4.61 11.50 -28.05
CA MET A 509 -4.47 12.35 -26.88
C MET A 509 -3.60 13.55 -27.24
N ALA A 510 -4.05 14.76 -26.94
CA ALA A 510 -3.26 15.98 -27.14
C ALA A 510 -3.22 16.81 -25.86
N TRP A 511 -2.13 17.54 -25.66
CA TRP A 511 -1.92 18.38 -24.48
C TRP A 511 -1.43 19.76 -24.90
N LEU A 512 -2.08 20.81 -24.42
CA LEU A 512 -1.81 22.17 -24.85
C LEU A 512 -1.65 23.07 -23.63
N PRO A 513 -0.62 23.94 -23.58
CA PRO A 513 -0.57 24.98 -22.57
C PRO A 513 -1.72 25.96 -22.79
N ILE A 514 -2.37 26.38 -21.70
CA ILE A 514 -3.32 27.49 -21.75
C ILE A 514 -2.65 28.74 -21.19
N ASP A 515 -2.16 28.66 -19.95
CA ASP A 515 -1.43 29.75 -19.27
C ASP A 515 -0.51 29.20 -18.16
N GLY A 516 -0.14 30.05 -17.18
CA GLY A 516 0.82 29.71 -16.12
C GLY A 516 0.29 28.81 -14.99
N ASP A 517 -1.03 28.60 -14.91
CA ASP A 517 -1.66 27.76 -13.87
C ASP A 517 -2.55 26.64 -14.43
N CYS A 518 -2.80 26.62 -15.74
CA CYS A 518 -3.61 25.57 -16.36
C CYS A 518 -3.13 25.10 -17.74
N TRP A 519 -3.56 23.89 -18.08
CA TRP A 519 -3.34 23.27 -19.38
C TRP A 519 -4.57 22.47 -19.84
N GLU A 520 -4.67 22.21 -21.14
CA GLU A 520 -5.74 21.46 -21.76
C GLU A 520 -5.31 20.03 -22.10
N LEU A 521 -6.10 19.04 -21.71
CA LEU A 521 -6.02 17.66 -22.20
C LEU A 521 -7.18 17.38 -23.15
N ARG A 522 -6.88 16.95 -24.38
CA ARG A 522 -7.86 16.48 -25.36
C ARG A 522 -7.76 14.98 -25.51
N LEU A 523 -8.90 14.31 -25.47
CA LEU A 523 -9.03 12.86 -25.56
C LEU A 523 -10.01 12.54 -26.68
N HIS A 524 -9.64 11.63 -27.55
CA HIS A 524 -10.45 11.21 -28.69
C HIS A 524 -10.30 9.72 -28.93
N THR A 525 -11.40 9.03 -29.22
CA THR A 525 -11.39 7.62 -29.62
C THR A 525 -12.30 7.41 -30.82
N GLU A 526 -11.83 6.58 -31.75
CA GLU A 526 -12.62 6.04 -32.86
C GLU A 526 -12.61 4.52 -32.77
N LEU A 527 -13.80 3.89 -32.72
CA LEU A 527 -13.95 2.44 -32.78
C LEU A 527 -14.53 2.00 -34.11
N GLU A 528 -13.99 0.90 -34.63
CA GLU A 528 -14.48 0.20 -35.81
C GLU A 528 -14.69 -1.29 -35.49
N ALA A 529 -15.70 -1.87 -36.15
CA ALA A 529 -16.04 -3.29 -36.02
C ALA A 529 -16.43 -3.88 -37.38
N ASP A 530 -16.17 -5.18 -37.57
CA ASP A 530 -16.56 -5.92 -38.80
C ASP A 530 -18.01 -6.45 -38.74
N ARG A 531 -18.62 -6.44 -37.56
CA ARG A 531 -20.03 -6.78 -37.28
C ARG A 531 -20.59 -5.83 -36.22
N PRO A 532 -21.91 -5.74 -36.04
CA PRO A 532 -22.46 -4.95 -34.93
C PRO A 532 -21.94 -5.44 -33.58
N ILE A 533 -21.33 -4.54 -32.80
CA ILE A 533 -20.84 -4.82 -31.44
C ILE A 533 -21.59 -3.92 -30.45
N PRO A 534 -22.47 -4.49 -29.60
CA PRO A 534 -23.07 -3.72 -28.51
C PRO A 534 -22.02 -3.43 -27.43
N LEU A 535 -21.98 -2.18 -26.98
CA LEU A 535 -21.21 -1.71 -25.84
C LEU A 535 -22.18 -1.51 -24.66
N GLY A 536 -22.02 -2.31 -23.63
CA GLY A 536 -22.87 -2.33 -22.45
C GLY A 536 -22.17 -1.83 -21.19
N SER A 537 -23.00 -1.57 -20.20
CA SER A 537 -22.67 -1.30 -18.80
C SER A 537 -23.70 -1.97 -17.88
N PRO A 538 -23.44 -2.03 -16.56
CA PRO A 538 -24.49 -2.42 -15.60
C PRO A 538 -25.74 -1.54 -15.70
N GLY A 539 -25.59 -0.24 -15.95
CA GLY A 539 -26.69 0.70 -16.18
C GLY A 539 -27.60 0.27 -17.32
N SER A 540 -27.01 -0.03 -18.48
CA SER A 540 -27.74 -0.55 -19.64
C SER A 540 -28.32 -1.95 -19.45
N SER A 541 -27.87 -2.64 -18.40
CA SER A 541 -28.34 -3.96 -17.97
C SER A 541 -29.29 -3.88 -16.76
N GLY A 542 -29.82 -2.69 -16.45
CA GLY A 542 -30.87 -2.47 -15.46
C GLY A 542 -30.40 -2.01 -14.07
N ARG A 543 -29.10 -1.81 -13.84
CA ARG A 543 -28.58 -1.25 -12.58
C ARG A 543 -28.57 0.28 -12.62
N ALA A 544 -29.66 0.89 -12.16
CA ALA A 544 -29.81 2.35 -12.14
C ALA A 544 -28.58 3.08 -11.58
N GLY A 545 -28.15 4.13 -12.28
CA GLY A 545 -27.02 4.99 -11.89
C GLY A 545 -25.62 4.38 -12.12
N ALA A 546 -25.50 3.14 -12.60
CA ALA A 546 -24.24 2.44 -12.84
C ALA A 546 -23.87 2.39 -14.34
N GLY A 547 -24.05 3.49 -15.06
CA GLY A 547 -23.77 3.61 -16.49
C GLY A 547 -22.29 3.82 -16.85
N TYR A 548 -21.35 3.42 -15.98
CA TYR A 548 -19.92 3.63 -16.23
C TYR A 548 -19.43 2.85 -17.46
N GLY A 549 -18.42 3.40 -18.13
CA GLY A 549 -17.93 2.95 -19.43
C GLY A 549 -17.79 4.14 -20.37
N GLY A 550 -16.94 4.04 -21.39
CA GLY A 550 -16.52 5.19 -22.21
C GLY A 550 -15.23 5.81 -21.66
N TRP A 551 -15.13 7.14 -21.71
CA TRP A 551 -14.02 7.85 -21.08
C TRP A 551 -14.20 7.83 -19.57
N PHE A 552 -13.28 7.21 -18.86
CA PHE A 552 -13.31 7.12 -17.40
C PHE A 552 -12.00 7.56 -16.79
N TRP A 553 -12.09 8.41 -15.78
CA TRP A 553 -11.00 8.97 -15.02
C TRP A 553 -11.14 8.54 -13.55
N ARG A 554 -10.29 7.60 -13.13
CA ARG A 554 -10.14 7.25 -11.72
C ARG A 554 -9.23 8.28 -11.04
N LEU A 555 -9.76 9.00 -10.06
CA LEU A 555 -9.00 9.99 -9.28
C LEU A 555 -8.39 9.32 -8.02
N PRO A 556 -7.30 9.88 -7.47
CA PRO A 556 -6.80 9.55 -6.13
C PRO A 556 -7.84 9.83 -5.04
N ALA A 557 -7.53 9.41 -3.81
CA ALA A 557 -8.32 9.82 -2.65
C ALA A 557 -8.38 11.36 -2.59
N CYS A 558 -9.56 11.92 -2.30
CA CYS A 558 -9.79 13.35 -2.30
C CYS A 558 -10.44 13.80 -0.99
N ARG A 559 -10.16 15.03 -0.57
CA ARG A 559 -10.88 15.76 0.47
C ARG A 559 -11.55 16.98 -0.14
N GLU A 560 -12.59 17.48 0.52
CA GLU A 560 -13.26 18.74 0.17
C GLU A 560 -13.80 18.74 -1.28
N ILE A 561 -14.35 17.60 -1.71
CA ILE A 561 -14.81 17.40 -3.08
C ILE A 561 -15.99 18.32 -3.37
N THR A 562 -15.84 19.15 -4.40
CA THR A 562 -16.91 19.91 -5.02
C THR A 562 -17.05 19.46 -6.47
N VAL A 563 -18.22 18.91 -6.81
CA VAL A 563 -18.57 18.54 -8.20
C VAL A 563 -19.81 19.32 -8.63
N ARG A 564 -19.77 19.94 -9.81
CA ARG A 564 -20.89 20.74 -10.32
C ARG A 564 -20.97 20.79 -11.84
N THR A 565 -22.14 21.18 -12.31
CA THR A 565 -22.50 21.52 -13.69
C THR A 565 -23.26 22.86 -13.63
N PRO A 566 -23.64 23.49 -14.75
CA PRO A 566 -24.52 24.67 -14.72
C PRO A 566 -25.85 24.41 -14.00
N ASP A 567 -26.35 23.16 -14.09
CA ASP A 567 -27.71 22.81 -13.70
C ASP A 567 -27.80 22.22 -12.28
N GLY A 568 -26.67 21.91 -11.64
CA GLY A 568 -26.66 21.32 -10.32
C GLY A 568 -25.27 20.94 -9.78
N ALA A 569 -25.21 20.69 -8.48
CA ALA A 569 -24.00 20.35 -7.74
C ALA A 569 -24.19 19.11 -6.86
N GLY A 570 -23.08 18.41 -6.59
CA GLY A 570 -23.03 17.15 -5.84
C GLY A 570 -23.33 15.93 -6.72
N GLU A 571 -22.83 14.76 -6.29
CA GLU A 571 -22.93 13.51 -7.06
C GLU A 571 -24.35 13.18 -7.52
N ARG A 572 -25.34 13.33 -6.63
CA ARG A 572 -26.74 13.00 -6.94
C ARG A 572 -27.31 13.82 -8.10
N ALA A 573 -26.92 15.08 -8.23
CA ALA A 573 -27.43 15.97 -9.28
C ALA A 573 -26.64 15.81 -10.60
N VAL A 574 -25.35 15.50 -10.50
CA VAL A 574 -24.45 15.46 -11.66
C VAL A 574 -24.37 14.07 -12.30
N ASN A 575 -24.41 12.99 -11.52
CA ASN A 575 -24.29 11.63 -12.04
C ASN A 575 -25.52 11.28 -12.91
N GLY A 576 -25.29 11.09 -14.21
CA GLY A 576 -26.32 10.84 -15.22
C GLY A 576 -26.88 12.10 -15.88
N SER A 577 -26.38 13.28 -15.51
CA SER A 577 -26.81 14.53 -16.14
C SER A 577 -26.16 14.71 -17.51
N ARG A 578 -26.78 15.57 -18.33
CA ARG A 578 -26.27 15.99 -19.63
C ARG A 578 -26.08 17.50 -19.55
N ALA A 579 -24.83 17.92 -19.45
CA ALA A 579 -24.48 19.31 -19.24
C ALA A 579 -23.30 19.69 -20.15
N PRO A 580 -23.18 20.96 -20.56
CA PRO A 580 -22.10 21.40 -21.45
C PRO A 580 -20.71 21.27 -20.83
N TRP A 581 -20.63 21.17 -19.51
CA TRP A 581 -19.39 20.87 -18.79
C TRP A 581 -19.69 20.24 -17.42
N LEU A 582 -18.65 19.61 -16.87
CA LEU A 582 -18.58 19.11 -15.51
C LEU A 582 -17.31 19.64 -14.86
N ALA A 583 -17.41 20.22 -13.68
CA ALA A 583 -16.27 20.68 -12.90
C ALA A 583 -16.10 19.84 -11.63
N TRP A 584 -14.86 19.46 -11.35
CA TRP A 584 -14.43 18.78 -10.14
C TRP A 584 -13.29 19.57 -9.50
N HIS A 585 -13.49 19.99 -8.25
CA HIS A 585 -12.46 20.61 -7.41
C HIS A 585 -12.29 19.79 -6.14
N ALA A 586 -11.04 19.55 -5.72
CA ALA A 586 -10.74 18.85 -4.47
C ALA A 586 -9.29 19.09 -4.03
N THR A 587 -9.00 18.74 -2.78
CA THR A 587 -7.64 18.44 -2.31
C THR A 587 -7.31 16.98 -2.64
N PHE A 588 -6.39 16.75 -3.57
CA PHE A 588 -5.96 15.43 -4.04
C PHE A 588 -4.87 14.84 -3.14
N LEU A 589 -5.05 13.59 -2.75
CA LEU A 589 -4.13 12.79 -1.94
C LEU A 589 -3.47 11.71 -2.83
N GLY A 590 -2.72 12.16 -3.83
CA GLY A 590 -1.88 11.29 -4.67
C GLY A 590 -0.71 10.66 -3.91
N THR A 591 0.29 10.16 -4.64
CA THR A 591 1.52 9.63 -4.02
C THR A 591 2.18 10.67 -3.10
N PRO A 592 2.87 10.27 -2.01
CA PRO A 592 3.58 11.20 -1.12
C PRO A 592 4.43 12.22 -1.88
N GLY A 593 4.17 13.50 -1.65
CA GLY A 593 4.83 14.61 -2.36
C GLY A 593 4.11 15.13 -3.62
N ALA A 594 3.04 14.46 -4.08
CA ALA A 594 2.22 14.85 -5.23
C ALA A 594 0.76 15.18 -4.82
N THR A 595 0.59 15.81 -3.66
CA THR A 595 -0.71 16.13 -3.06
C THR A 595 -0.99 17.62 -3.11
N GLY A 596 -2.25 18.04 -3.28
CA GLY A 596 -2.62 19.45 -3.24
C GLY A 596 -4.01 19.75 -3.83
N PRO A 597 -4.48 20.99 -3.74
CA PRO A 597 -5.73 21.41 -4.36
C PRO A 597 -5.59 21.51 -5.88
N ALA A 598 -6.59 21.04 -6.61
CA ALA A 598 -6.64 21.14 -8.07
C ALA A 598 -8.09 21.17 -8.59
N THR A 599 -8.24 21.63 -9.83
CA THR A 599 -9.53 21.65 -10.53
C THR A 599 -9.41 20.97 -11.89
N ILE A 600 -10.40 20.12 -12.21
CA ILE A 600 -10.61 19.50 -13.52
C ILE A 600 -11.95 19.98 -14.06
N VAL A 601 -11.99 20.56 -15.25
CA VAL A 601 -13.24 20.90 -15.95
C VAL A 601 -13.33 20.14 -17.26
N LEU A 602 -14.26 19.19 -17.34
CA LEU A 602 -14.54 18.38 -18.54
C LEU A 602 -15.60 19.06 -19.40
N ALA A 603 -15.42 19.00 -20.72
CA ALA A 603 -16.39 19.40 -21.73
C ALA A 603 -16.43 18.37 -22.88
N PRO A 604 -17.57 18.17 -23.55
CA PRO A 604 -17.63 17.31 -24.74
C PRO A 604 -16.83 17.96 -25.88
N GLY A 605 -16.07 17.13 -26.61
CA GLY A 605 -15.31 17.57 -27.79
C GLY A 605 -16.11 17.51 -29.10
N ASP A 606 -17.27 16.84 -29.09
CA ASP A 606 -18.17 16.69 -30.25
C ASP A 606 -19.64 16.54 -29.81
N GLU A 607 -20.57 16.62 -30.78
CA GLU A 607 -22.01 16.53 -30.54
C GLU A 607 -22.42 15.14 -30.04
N GLN A 608 -21.76 14.08 -30.51
CA GLN A 608 -22.03 12.71 -30.09
C GLN A 608 -21.73 12.52 -28.60
N THR A 609 -20.63 13.09 -28.10
CA THR A 609 -20.23 13.04 -26.69
C THR A 609 -21.05 13.99 -25.83
N ALA A 610 -21.51 15.13 -26.37
CA ALA A 610 -22.48 15.99 -25.68
C ALA A 610 -23.82 15.25 -25.41
N ALA A 611 -24.12 14.24 -26.23
CA ALA A 611 -25.23 13.31 -26.07
C ALA A 611 -24.88 12.07 -25.23
N ASP A 612 -23.78 12.05 -24.47
CA ASP A 612 -23.49 11.06 -23.42
C ASP A 612 -23.67 11.68 -22.02
N PRO A 613 -24.20 10.94 -21.02
CA PRO A 613 -24.31 11.46 -19.66
C PRO A 613 -22.95 11.54 -18.96
N TRP A 614 -22.80 12.48 -18.04
CA TRP A 614 -21.65 12.49 -17.12
C TRP A 614 -21.78 11.36 -16.09
N PHE A 615 -20.72 10.58 -15.90
CA PHE A 615 -20.60 9.64 -14.80
C PHE A 615 -19.81 10.30 -13.66
N VAL A 616 -20.32 10.22 -12.44
CA VAL A 616 -19.67 10.80 -11.25
C VAL A 616 -19.80 9.86 -10.05
N ARG A 617 -18.70 9.70 -9.34
CA ARG A 617 -18.65 9.12 -7.99
C ARG A 617 -17.77 9.99 -7.10
N THR A 618 -18.27 10.30 -5.92
CA THR A 618 -17.62 11.05 -4.85
C THR A 618 -17.66 10.28 -3.53
N GLY A 619 -18.74 9.54 -3.28
CA GLY A 619 -18.94 8.77 -2.05
C GLY A 619 -18.24 7.41 -2.05
N ASP A 620 -18.56 6.56 -3.03
CA ASP A 620 -18.00 5.19 -3.11
C ASP A 620 -16.49 5.24 -3.41
N TYR A 621 -16.14 6.03 -4.41
CA TYR A 621 -14.77 6.32 -4.80
C TYR A 621 -14.70 7.58 -5.66
N PRO A 622 -13.56 8.28 -5.73
CA PRO A 622 -13.38 9.41 -6.63
C PRO A 622 -13.26 8.98 -8.09
N GLY A 623 -14.24 9.34 -8.92
CA GLY A 623 -14.20 9.04 -10.35
C GLY A 623 -15.17 9.87 -11.18
N ILE A 624 -14.72 10.29 -12.36
CA ILE A 624 -15.51 11.08 -13.32
C ILE A 624 -15.35 10.52 -14.73
N GLY A 625 -16.33 10.74 -15.61
CA GLY A 625 -16.24 10.24 -16.98
C GLY A 625 -17.45 10.60 -17.85
N SER A 626 -17.40 10.20 -19.11
CA SER A 626 -18.48 10.32 -20.09
C SER A 626 -18.99 8.94 -20.47
N ALA A 627 -20.28 8.69 -20.20
CA ALA A 627 -20.91 7.39 -20.24
C ALA A 627 -21.54 7.04 -21.59
N VAL A 628 -20.93 6.11 -22.32
CA VAL A 628 -21.44 5.68 -23.64
C VAL A 628 -22.66 4.76 -23.57
N ALA A 629 -22.90 4.11 -22.43
CA ALA A 629 -23.94 3.11 -22.25
C ALA A 629 -24.71 3.33 -20.94
N TRP A 630 -25.43 4.45 -20.81
CA TRP A 630 -26.10 4.81 -19.56
C TRP A 630 -27.32 3.93 -19.22
N GLU A 631 -28.36 4.01 -20.04
CA GLU A 631 -29.62 3.24 -19.91
C GLU A 631 -29.76 2.17 -20.99
N ARG A 632 -29.08 2.34 -22.12
CA ARG A 632 -29.15 1.44 -23.28
C ARG A 632 -27.74 1.20 -23.79
N PRO A 633 -27.45 0.01 -24.34
CA PRO A 633 -26.18 -0.23 -25.00
C PRO A 633 -25.99 0.71 -26.19
N ALA A 634 -24.78 1.24 -26.37
CA ALA A 634 -24.37 1.80 -27.65
C ALA A 634 -24.04 0.65 -28.62
N VAL A 635 -24.03 0.91 -29.93
CA VAL A 635 -23.64 -0.09 -30.93
C VAL A 635 -22.59 0.49 -31.86
N VAL A 636 -21.48 -0.21 -32.01
CA VAL A 636 -20.49 0.05 -33.07
C VAL A 636 -20.98 -0.69 -34.31
N GLU A 637 -21.44 0.08 -35.30
CA GLU A 637 -22.00 -0.47 -36.55
C GLU A 637 -20.90 -0.62 -37.62
N PRO A 638 -20.88 -1.72 -38.39
CA PRO A 638 -19.93 -1.89 -39.49
C PRO A 638 -19.99 -0.75 -40.50
N GLY A 639 -18.82 -0.26 -40.89
CA GLY A 639 -18.69 0.85 -41.84
C GLY A 639 -19.08 2.23 -41.30
N ARG A 640 -19.34 2.37 -39.99
CA ARG A 640 -19.52 3.66 -39.32
C ARG A 640 -18.54 3.79 -38.16
N ARG A 641 -17.76 4.88 -38.13
CA ARG A 641 -16.88 5.16 -37.00
C ARG A 641 -17.72 5.53 -35.78
N PHE A 642 -17.52 4.82 -34.68
CA PHE A 642 -18.03 5.25 -33.37
C PHE A 642 -17.02 6.20 -32.74
N ILE A 643 -17.39 7.47 -32.57
CA ILE A 643 -16.47 8.53 -32.13
C ILE A 643 -16.89 9.07 -30.77
N ARG A 644 -15.93 9.27 -29.86
CA ARG A 644 -16.11 10.01 -28.61
C ARG A 644 -14.91 10.87 -28.25
N SER A 645 -15.17 12.15 -27.96
CA SER A 645 -14.14 13.15 -27.65
C SER A 645 -14.46 13.92 -26.37
N VAL A 646 -13.48 14.07 -25.49
CA VAL A 646 -13.57 14.87 -24.26
C VAL A 646 -12.42 15.86 -24.21
N ARG A 647 -12.69 17.09 -23.80
CA ARG A 647 -11.69 18.12 -23.47
C ARG A 647 -11.68 18.33 -21.97
N ALA A 648 -10.51 18.53 -21.38
CA ALA A 648 -10.34 18.79 -19.96
C ALA A 648 -9.42 19.98 -19.73
N VAL A 649 -9.86 20.99 -18.98
CA VAL A 649 -8.98 21.99 -18.38
C VAL A 649 -8.51 21.47 -17.04
N ILE A 650 -7.20 21.49 -16.82
CA ILE A 650 -6.54 21.04 -15.60
C ILE A 650 -5.81 22.24 -15.01
N ALA A 651 -6.16 22.62 -13.78
CA ALA A 651 -5.60 23.78 -13.11
C ALA A 651 -5.05 23.46 -11.72
N ASP A 652 -3.99 24.18 -11.36
CA ASP A 652 -3.54 24.27 -9.96
C ASP A 652 -4.60 25.00 -9.12
N GLY A 653 -4.96 24.47 -7.95
CA GLY A 653 -5.91 25.12 -7.05
C GLY A 653 -7.36 25.16 -7.55
N GLU A 654 -8.12 26.15 -7.09
CA GLU A 654 -9.51 26.38 -7.47
C GLU A 654 -9.59 27.23 -8.75
N LEU A 655 -10.36 26.76 -9.74
CA LEU A 655 -10.64 27.49 -10.98
C LEU A 655 -12.15 27.62 -11.18
N ASP A 656 -12.63 28.83 -11.49
CA ASP A 656 -14.03 29.01 -11.84
C ASP A 656 -14.34 28.32 -13.19
N PRO A 657 -15.37 27.46 -13.27
CA PRO A 657 -15.70 26.75 -14.50
C PRO A 657 -16.06 27.67 -15.66
N ALA A 658 -16.63 28.86 -15.43
CA ALA A 658 -16.91 29.81 -16.51
C ALA A 658 -15.60 30.35 -17.11
N ASP A 659 -14.61 30.65 -16.26
CA ASP A 659 -13.27 31.04 -16.71
C ASP A 659 -12.60 29.89 -17.48
N ALA A 660 -12.69 28.65 -16.98
CA ALA A 660 -12.17 27.47 -17.67
C ALA A 660 -12.80 27.29 -19.06
N MET A 661 -14.12 27.44 -19.17
CA MET A 661 -14.84 27.34 -20.44
C MET A 661 -14.48 28.49 -21.40
N GLY A 662 -14.26 29.70 -20.87
CA GLY A 662 -13.73 30.82 -21.66
C GLY A 662 -12.36 30.49 -22.26
N ARG A 663 -11.45 29.95 -21.44
CA ARG A 663 -10.11 29.51 -21.88
C ARG A 663 -10.18 28.42 -22.97
N LEU A 664 -11.13 27.48 -22.89
CA LEU A 664 -11.33 26.46 -23.94
C LEU A 664 -11.86 27.02 -25.27
N ALA A 665 -12.59 28.14 -25.24
CA ALA A 665 -13.13 28.80 -26.43
C ALA A 665 -12.07 29.65 -27.14
N ASP A 666 -11.13 30.23 -26.38
CA ASP A 666 -10.02 31.03 -26.91
C ASP A 666 -8.86 30.19 -27.45
N ALA A 667 -8.77 28.91 -27.06
CA ALA A 667 -7.80 27.97 -27.60
C ALA A 667 -8.07 27.68 -29.09
N VAL A 668 -7.14 28.07 -29.97
CA VAL A 668 -7.25 27.94 -31.43
C VAL A 668 -7.55 26.47 -31.82
N PRO A 669 -8.55 26.22 -32.68
CA PRO A 669 -8.73 24.91 -33.30
C PRO A 669 -7.51 24.59 -34.17
N GLN A 670 -6.79 23.50 -33.88
CA GLN A 670 -5.77 22.99 -34.80
C GLN A 670 -6.48 22.44 -36.06
N PRO A 671 -6.00 22.76 -37.28
CA PRO A 671 -6.60 22.29 -38.52
C PRO A 671 -6.32 20.80 -38.70
N GLY A 672 -7.34 19.95 -38.49
CA GLY A 672 -7.19 18.50 -38.68
C GLY A 672 -8.47 17.66 -38.73
N SER A 673 -9.67 18.24 -38.60
CA SER A 673 -10.94 17.48 -38.67
C SER A 673 -11.41 17.18 -40.11
N ALA A 674 -10.50 17.04 -41.05
CA ALA A 674 -10.82 16.59 -42.40
C ALA A 674 -9.82 15.50 -42.79
N LEU A 675 -10.18 14.24 -42.51
CA LEU A 675 -9.89 13.06 -43.34
C LEU A 675 -10.83 11.90 -43.00
#